data_AF-A0A6N2D6W0-F1
#
_entry.id   AF-A0A6N2D6W0-F1
#
_cell.length_a   1.000
_cell.length_b   1.000
_cell.length_c   1.000
_cell.angle_alpha   90.00
_cell.angle_beta   90.00
_cell.angle_gamma   90.00
#
_symmetry.space_group_name_H-M   'P 1'
#
loop_
_entity.id
_entity.type
_entity.pdbx_description
1 polymer ?
#
loop_
_entity_poly.entity_id
_entity_poly.type
_entity_poly.pdbx_seq_one_letter_code
_entity_poly.pdbx_strand_id
1 'polypeptide(L)'
;MPSGTTPDQAPNDSPRAPDATAPSTTSTDPISRPPQRFATMPYRTSLEEIARNLWWSWNPQASSIFQQIAPELWSPLHHNPLAILRRVSDARLRLAFSDAALRRRLEDALGQLRTYLRADDTWTARHGLALHGHRIAYLCAEFGLHESLPLYSGGLGVLAGDHIKTASDLGLPLVAIGLRYPEGYFRQHINAGGWQEESYPPIPWDDVPATLVERDGQPLRVDIPYRDRHIHAHIWHLAIGRVPLYLLDTDVPGNNADDRSIGGRLYSGDNTTRIRQEIILGIGAVRALRALDIDADIHHLNEGHCAFAALELIRERMDGGQSWEEATLAVRDELLFTTHTPVPAGHDRFPGDLVRTHLTATLDAIPVPEKDLLALGRVDPDDDDEPFCMTVLGLKLASATNGVSRLHGHVTRTMWKDLWPERAVDDVPVGHVTNGIHVETFMHPRLRTLLDDRWPREWQNALLEPYRWARIVEDIPVDELLELKRAMRNDLFHYLRHRAAVEGGVHGLTLGDTHDDHGGDVLTIGFARRFATYKRGAMLFWDRERAVRLFGDADRPMRIIFAGKAHPKDREGKELIQRIINITRDPAFAGRVIFVENYDLAVARALVSGVDVWLNTPRRPREASGTSGQKVNMHAGINASILDGWWVEGHDGTNGFAIGDEEEPEAAEVQDRRDVEALMTVFEQHILPEFHAGDTPGTGEAWVNRMRSSMSTLPPRFSSRRMVADYAQKYYAHLGRGR
;
A
#
# COMPACT_ATOMS: atom_id res chain seq x y z
N MET A 1 13.70 13.96 -70.64
CA MET A 1 13.32 14.16 -72.06
C MET A 1 11.88 13.65 -72.22
N PRO A 2 10.97 14.40 -72.84
CA PRO A 2 9.58 14.56 -72.37
C PRO A 2 8.51 13.86 -73.24
N SER A 3 7.23 14.08 -72.87
CA SER A 3 5.96 13.88 -73.61
C SER A 3 5.41 12.45 -73.66
N GLY A 4 4.10 12.15 -73.50
CA GLY A 4 2.90 12.98 -73.47
C GLY A 4 1.81 12.37 -74.39
N THR A 5 0.58 12.26 -73.86
CA THR A 5 -0.75 12.24 -74.53
C THR A 5 -1.36 10.98 -75.21
N THR A 6 -2.54 10.64 -74.66
CA THR A 6 -3.84 10.08 -75.14
C THR A 6 -4.26 10.42 -76.58
N PRO A 7 -5.23 9.72 -77.26
CA PRO A 7 -6.69 9.74 -76.92
C PRO A 7 -7.62 8.54 -77.28
N ASP A 8 -8.68 8.41 -76.47
CA ASP A 8 -10.13 8.22 -76.68
C ASP A 8 -10.75 7.71 -78.02
N GLN A 9 -11.66 6.72 -77.93
CA GLN A 9 -13.09 6.71 -78.41
C GLN A 9 -13.68 5.31 -78.71
N ALA A 10 -14.93 5.09 -78.26
CA ALA A 10 -15.81 3.92 -78.49
C ALA A 10 -16.59 4.01 -79.83
N PRO A 11 -17.34 2.96 -80.28
CA PRO A 11 -18.77 2.87 -79.91
C PRO A 11 -19.45 1.46 -79.87
N ASN A 12 -20.65 1.47 -79.26
CA ASN A 12 -21.87 0.62 -79.26
C ASN A 12 -22.08 -0.52 -80.31
N ASP A 13 -22.61 -1.69 -79.90
CA ASP A 13 -24.05 -2.10 -79.99
C ASP A 13 -24.29 -3.64 -79.84
N SER A 14 -25.45 -4.01 -79.27
CA SER A 14 -25.92 -5.40 -78.94
C SER A 14 -26.58 -6.13 -80.12
N PRO A 15 -26.93 -7.46 -80.04
CA PRO A 15 -28.28 -7.86 -79.56
C PRO A 15 -28.49 -9.28 -78.94
N ARG A 16 -29.49 -9.35 -78.02
CA ARG A 16 -30.55 -10.34 -77.66
C ARG A 16 -30.45 -11.89 -77.87
N ALA A 17 -30.98 -12.60 -76.84
CA ALA A 17 -31.24 -14.05 -76.66
C ALA A 17 -32.54 -14.58 -77.34
N PRO A 18 -32.90 -15.89 -77.22
CA PRO A 18 -33.94 -16.30 -76.22
C PRO A 18 -33.94 -17.76 -75.65
N ASP A 19 -34.61 -17.92 -74.48
CA ASP A 19 -35.48 -18.98 -73.88
C ASP A 19 -35.72 -20.35 -74.59
N ALA A 20 -36.15 -21.48 -73.98
CA ALA A 20 -36.50 -21.93 -72.63
C ALA A 20 -36.79 -23.47 -72.69
N THR A 21 -36.78 -24.18 -71.54
CA THR A 21 -37.82 -25.15 -71.07
C THR A 21 -37.30 -26.03 -69.90
N ALA A 22 -38.07 -26.08 -68.81
CA ALA A 22 -38.02 -27.04 -67.70
C ALA A 22 -39.45 -27.62 -67.52
N PRO A 23 -39.71 -28.75 -66.81
CA PRO A 23 -39.77 -28.70 -65.34
C PRO A 23 -39.48 -30.00 -64.54
N SER A 24 -38.92 -29.79 -63.33
CA SER A 24 -39.31 -30.32 -62.00
C SER A 24 -39.27 -31.84 -61.70
N THR A 25 -38.88 -32.30 -60.49
CA THR A 25 -39.17 -31.80 -59.14
C THR A 25 -38.10 -32.18 -58.09
N THR A 26 -37.77 -31.19 -57.24
CA THR A 26 -37.61 -31.22 -55.75
C THR A 26 -36.44 -32.01 -55.13
N SER A 27 -35.66 -31.50 -54.17
CA SER A 27 -35.85 -30.35 -53.27
C SER A 27 -34.53 -29.88 -52.64
N THR A 28 -34.27 -28.58 -52.79
CA THR A 28 -33.66 -27.62 -51.83
C THR A 28 -32.24 -27.86 -51.29
N ASP A 29 -31.27 -27.30 -52.02
CA ASP A 29 -30.29 -26.35 -51.46
C ASP A 29 -30.85 -24.91 -51.65
N PRO A 30 -30.24 -23.79 -51.21
CA PRO A 30 -29.19 -23.54 -50.21
C PRO A 30 -29.51 -22.26 -49.35
N ILE A 31 -28.56 -21.75 -48.55
CA ILE A 31 -28.12 -20.31 -48.54
C ILE A 31 -27.31 -20.00 -47.26
N SER A 32 -26.05 -19.62 -47.51
CA SER A 32 -25.11 -18.81 -46.73
C SER A 32 -25.33 -18.61 -45.22
N ARG A 33 -24.33 -19.02 -44.42
CA ARG A 33 -23.97 -18.30 -43.18
C ARG A 33 -22.58 -17.67 -43.34
N PRO A 34 -22.39 -16.40 -42.90
CA PRO A 34 -21.09 -15.75 -42.82
C PRO A 34 -20.22 -16.47 -41.77
N PRO A 35 -18.89 -16.20 -41.68
CA PRO A 35 -18.06 -16.81 -40.64
C PRO A 35 -18.72 -16.58 -39.29
N GLN A 36 -18.95 -17.66 -38.53
CA GLN A 36 -19.43 -17.57 -37.16
C GLN A 36 -18.48 -16.63 -36.42
N ARG A 37 -18.94 -15.41 -36.14
CA ARG A 37 -18.43 -14.63 -35.03
C ARG A 37 -18.46 -15.56 -33.83
N PHE A 38 -17.29 -15.95 -33.33
CA PHE A 38 -17.20 -16.61 -32.04
C PHE A 38 -17.88 -15.66 -31.05
N ALA A 39 -19.10 -16.02 -30.62
CA ALA A 39 -19.78 -15.29 -29.58
C ALA A 39 -18.83 -15.27 -28.38
N THR A 40 -18.51 -14.07 -27.90
CA THR A 40 -17.77 -13.90 -26.65
C THR A 40 -18.44 -14.75 -25.58
N MET A 41 -17.67 -15.62 -24.94
CA MET A 41 -18.13 -16.44 -23.83
C MET A 41 -18.84 -15.55 -22.79
N PRO A 42 -20.09 -15.88 -22.36
CA PRO A 42 -20.92 -14.97 -21.57
C PRO A 42 -20.25 -14.52 -20.25
N TYR A 43 -19.35 -15.33 -19.70
CA TYR A 43 -18.69 -15.06 -18.42
C TYR A 43 -17.38 -14.26 -18.54
N ARG A 44 -16.72 -14.22 -19.72
CA ARG A 44 -15.41 -13.56 -19.85
C ARG A 44 -15.50 -12.06 -19.59
N THR A 45 -16.50 -11.40 -20.16
CA THR A 45 -16.74 -9.97 -19.94
C THR A 45 -17.03 -9.65 -18.47
N SER A 46 -17.82 -10.49 -17.78
CA SER A 46 -18.09 -10.31 -16.35
C SER A 46 -16.84 -10.50 -15.49
N LEU A 47 -15.99 -11.48 -15.82
CA LEU A 47 -14.72 -11.68 -15.14
C LEU A 47 -13.77 -10.51 -15.37
N GLU A 48 -13.71 -9.98 -16.59
CA GLU A 48 -12.90 -8.80 -16.93
C GLU A 48 -13.40 -7.55 -16.21
N GLU A 49 -14.72 -7.36 -16.06
CA GLU A 49 -15.29 -6.24 -15.29
C GLU A 49 -14.81 -6.28 -13.83
N ILE A 50 -14.83 -7.45 -13.19
CA ILE A 50 -14.29 -7.62 -11.84
C ILE A 50 -12.77 -7.40 -11.84
N ALA A 51 -12.02 -8.08 -12.71
CA ALA A 51 -10.56 -8.06 -12.72
C ALA A 51 -9.96 -6.65 -12.96
N ARG A 52 -10.68 -5.77 -13.68
CA ARG A 52 -10.25 -4.40 -14.00
C ARG A 52 -10.45 -3.38 -12.88
N ASN A 53 -11.11 -3.74 -11.78
CA ASN A 53 -11.25 -2.87 -10.61
C ASN A 53 -10.62 -3.55 -9.39
N LEU A 54 -9.62 -2.94 -8.76
CA LEU A 54 -8.88 -3.57 -7.65
C LEU A 54 -9.73 -3.88 -6.42
N TRP A 55 -11.00 -3.49 -6.37
CA TRP A 55 -11.98 -3.94 -5.37
C TRP A 55 -11.97 -5.45 -5.12
N TRP A 56 -11.69 -6.27 -6.14
CA TRP A 56 -11.55 -7.73 -5.94
C TRP A 56 -10.48 -8.09 -4.89
N SER A 57 -9.44 -7.27 -4.73
CA SER A 57 -8.27 -7.57 -3.87
C SER A 57 -8.56 -7.47 -2.36
N TRP A 58 -9.69 -6.85 -1.97
CA TRP A 58 -10.20 -6.87 -0.59
C TRP A 58 -11.61 -7.47 -0.51
N ASN A 59 -12.02 -8.21 -1.56
CA ASN A 59 -13.23 -9.03 -1.56
C ASN A 59 -12.86 -10.52 -1.78
N PRO A 60 -12.86 -11.34 -0.71
CA PRO A 60 -12.48 -12.75 -0.81
C PRO A 60 -13.35 -13.57 -1.76
N GLN A 61 -14.65 -13.26 -1.86
CA GLN A 61 -15.55 -13.96 -2.79
C GLN A 61 -15.13 -13.71 -4.24
N ALA A 62 -14.84 -12.44 -4.60
CA ALA A 62 -14.37 -12.08 -5.92
C ALA A 62 -13.00 -12.73 -6.25
N SER A 63 -12.04 -12.67 -5.32
CA SER A 63 -10.71 -13.28 -5.51
C SER A 63 -10.79 -14.81 -5.67
N SER A 64 -11.62 -15.49 -4.89
CA SER A 64 -11.75 -16.96 -4.90
C SER A 64 -12.22 -17.54 -6.26
N ILE A 65 -12.97 -16.74 -7.04
CA ILE A 65 -13.41 -17.12 -8.39
C ILE A 65 -12.20 -17.41 -9.28
N PHE A 66 -11.22 -16.51 -9.29
CA PHE A 66 -10.02 -16.62 -10.13
C PHE A 66 -9.10 -17.74 -9.65
N GLN A 67 -8.96 -17.90 -8.33
CA GLN A 67 -8.25 -19.03 -7.73
C GLN A 67 -8.88 -20.38 -8.13
N GLN A 68 -10.21 -20.50 -8.16
CA GLN A 68 -10.86 -21.75 -8.55
C GLN A 68 -10.79 -22.03 -10.07
N ILE A 69 -10.76 -20.99 -10.91
CA ILE A 69 -10.64 -21.15 -12.36
C ILE A 69 -9.29 -21.83 -12.71
N ALA A 70 -8.19 -21.40 -12.09
CA ALA A 70 -6.86 -21.90 -12.36
C ALA A 70 -5.99 -21.89 -11.08
N PRO A 71 -6.24 -22.81 -10.13
CA PRO A 71 -5.51 -22.85 -8.86
C PRO A 71 -4.01 -23.00 -9.06
N GLU A 72 -3.60 -23.74 -10.09
CA GLU A 72 -2.20 -23.95 -10.45
C GLU A 72 -1.48 -22.68 -10.94
N LEU A 73 -2.22 -21.66 -11.37
CA LEU A 73 -1.68 -20.39 -11.85
C LEU A 73 -1.77 -19.26 -10.82
N TRP A 74 -2.51 -19.45 -9.72
CA TRP A 74 -2.81 -18.40 -8.75
C TRP A 74 -1.56 -17.80 -8.10
N SER A 75 -0.73 -18.62 -7.44
CA SER A 75 0.50 -18.15 -6.81
C SER A 75 1.60 -17.78 -7.82
N PRO A 76 1.88 -18.56 -8.89
CA PRO A 76 2.91 -18.20 -9.88
C PRO A 76 2.65 -16.88 -10.61
N LEU A 77 1.38 -16.46 -10.73
CA LEU A 77 1.01 -15.18 -11.33
C LEU A 77 0.75 -14.08 -10.30
N HIS A 78 1.28 -14.24 -9.08
CA HIS A 78 1.16 -13.27 -8.00
C HIS A 78 -0.30 -12.87 -7.71
N HIS A 79 -1.20 -13.85 -7.72
CA HIS A 79 -2.61 -13.68 -7.37
C HIS A 79 -3.31 -12.63 -8.26
N ASN A 80 -2.92 -12.54 -9.53
CA ASN A 80 -3.43 -11.56 -10.49
C ASN A 80 -4.56 -12.13 -11.36
N PRO A 81 -5.83 -11.69 -11.16
CA PRO A 81 -6.97 -12.11 -11.97
C PRO A 81 -6.80 -11.88 -13.47
N LEU A 82 -6.28 -10.71 -13.87
CA LEU A 82 -6.15 -10.36 -15.28
C LEU A 82 -5.07 -11.21 -15.96
N ALA A 83 -3.96 -11.46 -15.26
CA ALA A 83 -2.92 -12.38 -15.74
C ALA A 83 -3.46 -13.80 -15.98
N ILE A 84 -4.36 -14.28 -15.11
CA ILE A 84 -5.03 -15.58 -15.25
C ILE A 84 -5.95 -15.58 -16.46
N LEU A 85 -6.84 -14.58 -16.58
CA LEU A 85 -7.79 -14.49 -17.69
C LEU A 85 -7.11 -14.47 -19.07
N ARG A 86 -5.90 -13.92 -19.15
CA ARG A 86 -5.06 -13.88 -20.36
C ARG A 86 -4.42 -15.23 -20.69
N ARG A 87 -4.22 -16.10 -19.70
CA ARG A 87 -3.55 -17.41 -19.85
C ARG A 87 -4.52 -18.59 -19.92
N VAL A 88 -5.75 -18.45 -19.43
CA VAL A 88 -6.76 -19.51 -19.48
C VAL A 88 -7.53 -19.51 -20.81
N SER A 89 -7.73 -20.70 -21.36
CA SER A 89 -8.50 -20.90 -22.59
C SER A 89 -10.02 -20.82 -22.33
N ASP A 90 -10.78 -20.51 -23.38
CA ASP A 90 -12.25 -20.51 -23.28
C ASP A 90 -12.82 -21.90 -22.96
N ALA A 91 -12.10 -22.98 -23.32
CA ALA A 91 -12.47 -24.34 -22.93
C ALA A 91 -12.35 -24.55 -21.41
N ARG A 92 -11.27 -24.03 -20.79
CA ARG A 92 -11.10 -24.06 -19.33
C ARG A 92 -12.19 -23.25 -18.63
N LEU A 93 -12.54 -22.08 -19.16
CA LEU A 93 -13.65 -21.29 -18.62
C LEU A 93 -14.99 -22.03 -18.74
N ARG A 94 -15.30 -22.67 -19.88
CA ARG A 94 -16.50 -23.51 -20.04
C ARG A 94 -16.56 -24.62 -19.00
N LEU A 95 -15.43 -25.29 -18.75
CA LEU A 95 -15.36 -26.35 -17.75
C LEU A 95 -15.57 -25.81 -16.34
N ALA A 96 -14.87 -24.73 -15.96
CA ALA A 96 -15.00 -24.12 -14.64
C ALA A 96 -16.45 -23.70 -14.37
N PHE A 97 -17.08 -23.00 -15.32
CA PHE A 97 -18.47 -22.54 -15.20
C PHE A 97 -19.51 -23.60 -15.54
N SER A 98 -19.14 -24.88 -15.66
CA SER A 98 -20.11 -25.97 -15.59
C SER A 98 -20.66 -26.12 -14.16
N ASP A 99 -19.87 -25.73 -13.15
CA ASP A 99 -20.24 -25.63 -11.74
C ASP A 99 -21.25 -24.49 -11.49
N ALA A 100 -22.43 -24.86 -10.97
CA ALA A 100 -23.49 -23.90 -10.63
C ALA A 100 -23.10 -22.98 -9.47
N ALA A 101 -22.28 -23.44 -8.53
CA ALA A 101 -21.84 -22.64 -7.39
C ALA A 101 -20.88 -21.53 -7.84
N LEU A 102 -19.93 -21.85 -8.74
CA LEU A 102 -19.04 -20.85 -9.33
C LEU A 102 -19.82 -19.78 -10.13
N ARG A 103 -20.84 -20.19 -10.91
CA ARG A 103 -21.73 -19.26 -11.63
C ARG A 103 -22.43 -18.29 -10.67
N ARG A 104 -23.06 -18.81 -9.61
CA ARG A 104 -23.75 -17.98 -8.61
C ARG A 104 -22.81 -16.99 -7.93
N ARG A 105 -21.61 -17.42 -7.53
CA ARG A 105 -20.62 -16.52 -6.91
C ARG A 105 -20.17 -15.41 -7.85
N LEU A 106 -20.05 -15.69 -9.15
CA LEU A 106 -19.73 -14.65 -10.14
C LEU A 106 -20.86 -13.60 -10.23
N GLU A 107 -22.12 -14.05 -10.30
CA GLU A 107 -23.28 -13.17 -10.30
C GLU A 107 -23.36 -12.33 -9.01
N ASP A 108 -23.17 -12.96 -7.86
CA ASP A 108 -23.14 -12.30 -6.54
C ASP A 108 -22.01 -11.26 -6.46
N ALA A 109 -20.78 -11.62 -6.85
CA ALA A 109 -19.63 -10.72 -6.82
C ALA A 109 -19.81 -9.52 -7.76
N LEU A 110 -20.39 -9.74 -8.95
CA LEU A 110 -20.69 -8.67 -9.91
C LEU A 110 -21.78 -7.73 -9.37
N GLY A 111 -22.82 -8.30 -8.76
CA GLY A 111 -23.86 -7.54 -8.07
C GLY A 111 -23.28 -6.67 -6.96
N GLN A 112 -22.43 -7.25 -6.11
CA GLN A 112 -21.73 -6.53 -5.04
C GLN A 112 -20.87 -5.38 -5.57
N LEU A 113 -20.05 -5.62 -6.61
CA LEU A 113 -19.22 -4.58 -7.21
C LEU A 113 -20.08 -3.43 -7.74
N ARG A 114 -21.14 -3.73 -8.49
CA ARG A 114 -22.01 -2.70 -9.08
C ARG A 114 -22.79 -1.93 -8.01
N THR A 115 -23.29 -2.60 -6.97
CA THR A 115 -23.92 -1.95 -5.82
C THR A 115 -22.93 -1.07 -5.09
N TYR A 116 -21.70 -1.55 -4.86
CA TYR A 116 -20.63 -0.75 -4.27
C TYR A 116 -20.39 0.51 -5.12
N LEU A 117 -20.05 0.38 -6.40
CA LEU A 117 -19.70 1.54 -7.24
C LEU A 117 -20.83 2.58 -7.38
N ARG A 118 -22.09 2.17 -7.28
CA ARG A 118 -23.27 3.04 -7.47
C ARG A 118 -23.92 3.54 -6.18
N ALA A 119 -23.46 3.09 -5.01
CA ALA A 119 -24.05 3.50 -3.74
C ALA A 119 -23.95 5.04 -3.56
N ASP A 120 -25.09 5.66 -3.32
CA ASP A 120 -25.28 7.09 -3.06
C ASP A 120 -25.38 7.39 -1.56
N ASP A 121 -25.62 6.37 -0.73
CA ASP A 121 -25.77 6.43 0.72
C ASP A 121 -24.47 6.16 1.49
N THR A 122 -23.32 6.59 0.95
CA THR A 122 -21.99 6.35 1.55
C THR A 122 -21.80 7.06 2.90
N TRP A 123 -20.73 6.72 3.63
CA TRP A 123 -20.41 7.40 4.90
C TRP A 123 -20.30 8.92 4.70
N THR A 124 -19.59 9.37 3.66
CA THR A 124 -19.47 10.80 3.33
C THR A 124 -20.83 11.44 3.10
N ALA A 125 -21.71 10.78 2.34
CA ALA A 125 -23.06 11.29 2.06
C ALA A 125 -23.91 11.40 3.34
N ARG A 126 -23.86 10.40 4.22
CA ARG A 126 -24.63 10.39 5.48
C ARG A 126 -24.15 11.43 6.50
N HIS A 127 -22.85 11.75 6.49
CA HIS A 127 -22.28 12.70 7.43
C HIS A 127 -22.40 14.15 6.98
N GLY A 128 -22.98 14.41 5.79
CA GLY A 128 -23.28 15.76 5.30
C GLY A 128 -22.05 16.67 5.30
N LEU A 129 -20.85 16.09 5.17
CA LEU A 129 -19.62 16.85 5.21
C LEU A 129 -19.66 17.88 4.07
N ALA A 130 -19.10 19.07 4.32
CA ALA A 130 -18.86 20.10 3.30
C ALA A 130 -17.79 19.65 2.28
N LEU A 131 -17.77 18.37 1.92
CA LEU A 131 -17.02 17.77 0.82
C LEU A 131 -17.92 17.55 -0.40
N HIS A 132 -19.24 17.73 -0.26
CA HIS A 132 -20.17 17.68 -1.40
C HIS A 132 -19.84 18.79 -2.40
N GLY A 133 -19.25 18.41 -3.53
CA GLY A 133 -18.80 19.33 -4.58
C GLY A 133 -17.31 19.63 -4.56
N HIS A 134 -16.60 19.30 -3.48
CA HIS A 134 -15.15 19.46 -3.39
C HIS A 134 -14.40 18.20 -3.82
N ARG A 135 -13.24 18.35 -4.43
CA ARG A 135 -12.38 17.25 -4.88
C ARG A 135 -11.03 17.29 -4.18
N ILE A 136 -10.57 16.11 -3.73
CA ILE A 136 -9.30 15.93 -3.03
C ILE A 136 -8.31 15.26 -3.98
N ALA A 137 -7.17 15.90 -4.23
CA ALA A 137 -6.03 15.29 -4.90
C ALA A 137 -5.04 14.76 -3.86
N TYR A 138 -4.89 13.43 -3.79
CA TYR A 138 -3.94 12.76 -2.90
C TYR A 138 -2.67 12.38 -3.67
N LEU A 139 -1.56 13.04 -3.35
CA LEU A 139 -0.29 12.87 -4.06
C LEU A 139 0.65 11.99 -3.24
N CYS A 140 1.15 10.89 -3.82
CA CYS A 140 2.11 10.02 -3.15
C CYS A 140 3.06 9.35 -4.15
N ALA A 141 4.31 9.15 -3.72
CA ALA A 141 5.34 8.50 -4.52
C ALA A 141 5.14 6.98 -4.64
N GLU A 142 4.38 6.35 -3.75
CA GLU A 142 4.17 4.90 -3.71
C GLU A 142 2.76 4.50 -3.26
N PHE A 143 2.27 3.36 -3.76
CA PHE A 143 0.97 2.79 -3.41
C PHE A 143 1.06 1.27 -3.25
N GLY A 144 0.83 0.79 -2.02
CA GLY A 144 0.79 -0.61 -1.65
C GLY A 144 -0.62 -1.18 -1.82
N LEU A 145 -0.96 -1.58 -3.03
CA LEU A 145 -2.32 -1.98 -3.39
C LEU A 145 -2.53 -3.50 -3.30
N HIS A 146 -1.64 -4.26 -3.93
CA HIS A 146 -1.68 -5.72 -4.01
C HIS A 146 -0.31 -6.23 -4.45
N GLU A 147 0.07 -7.46 -4.10
CA GLU A 147 1.38 -8.04 -4.45
C GLU A 147 1.63 -8.17 -5.96
N SER A 148 0.57 -8.19 -6.77
CA SER A 148 0.67 -8.15 -8.24
C SER A 148 1.13 -6.78 -8.77
N LEU A 149 1.13 -5.74 -7.92
CA LEU A 149 1.50 -4.36 -8.24
C LEU A 149 2.50 -3.83 -7.21
N PRO A 150 3.79 -4.19 -7.32
CA PRO A 150 4.84 -3.80 -6.38
C PRO A 150 5.26 -2.33 -6.55
N LEU A 151 4.30 -1.40 -6.50
CA LEU A 151 4.48 0.05 -6.59
C LEU A 151 4.74 0.68 -5.21
N TYR A 152 5.33 -0.08 -4.29
CA TYR A 152 5.66 0.35 -2.94
C TYR A 152 6.90 -0.35 -2.40
N SER A 153 7.55 0.30 -1.44
CA SER A 153 8.77 -0.18 -0.78
C SER A 153 8.56 -0.49 0.70
N GLY A 154 7.58 0.15 1.35
CA GLY A 154 7.43 0.09 2.80
C GLY A 154 6.10 0.61 3.33
N GLY A 155 6.12 1.08 4.59
CA GLY A 155 4.92 1.45 5.33
C GLY A 155 4.16 2.65 4.78
N LEU A 156 4.86 3.63 4.19
CA LEU A 156 4.24 4.81 3.57
C LEU A 156 3.33 4.39 2.40
N GLY A 157 3.82 3.57 1.48
CA GLY A 157 3.02 3.09 0.35
C GLY A 157 1.87 2.19 0.78
N VAL A 158 2.07 1.29 1.75
CA VAL A 158 0.95 0.49 2.30
C VAL A 158 -0.11 1.40 2.93
N LEU A 159 0.28 2.44 3.67
CA LEU A 159 -0.66 3.42 4.21
C LEU A 159 -1.40 4.16 3.10
N ALA A 160 -0.70 4.62 2.07
CA ALA A 160 -1.31 5.29 0.92
C ALA A 160 -2.35 4.38 0.23
N GLY A 161 -2.02 3.10 0.04
CA GLY A 161 -2.95 2.09 -0.46
C GLY A 161 -4.17 1.90 0.44
N ASP A 162 -3.97 1.76 1.75
CA ASP A 162 -5.04 1.62 2.73
C ASP A 162 -5.92 2.89 2.79
N HIS A 163 -5.31 4.08 2.68
CA HIS A 163 -6.01 5.35 2.65
C HIS A 163 -6.96 5.44 1.46
N ILE A 164 -6.49 5.16 0.24
CA ILE A 164 -7.33 5.30 -0.96
C ILE A 164 -8.39 4.20 -1.08
N LYS A 165 -8.11 2.98 -0.59
CA LYS A 165 -9.12 1.92 -0.47
C LYS A 165 -10.24 2.32 0.50
N THR A 166 -9.85 2.93 1.62
CA THR A 166 -10.82 3.42 2.61
C THR A 166 -11.58 4.65 2.11
N ALA A 167 -10.91 5.58 1.41
CA ALA A 167 -11.56 6.71 0.78
C ALA A 167 -12.61 6.23 -0.22
N SER A 168 -12.30 5.18 -0.98
CA SER A 168 -13.27 4.49 -1.82
C SER A 168 -14.43 3.94 -1.01
N ASP A 169 -14.18 3.19 0.06
CA ASP A 169 -15.22 2.60 0.92
C ASP A 169 -16.17 3.63 1.53
N LEU A 170 -15.62 4.73 2.05
CA LEU A 170 -16.38 5.81 2.69
C LEU A 170 -17.04 6.74 1.67
N GLY A 171 -16.68 6.65 0.39
CA GLY A 171 -17.23 7.49 -0.68
C GLY A 171 -16.70 8.92 -0.69
N LEU A 172 -15.41 9.11 -0.36
CA LEU A 172 -14.77 10.42 -0.49
C LEU A 172 -14.58 10.79 -1.97
N PRO A 173 -14.74 12.07 -2.34
CA PRO A 173 -14.46 12.58 -3.68
C PRO A 173 -12.94 12.75 -3.90
N LEU A 174 -12.20 11.65 -3.79
CA LEU A 174 -10.75 11.63 -3.83
C LEU A 174 -10.23 11.05 -5.15
N VAL A 175 -9.24 11.72 -5.74
CA VAL A 175 -8.39 11.21 -6.82
C VAL A 175 -6.97 11.05 -6.29
N ALA A 176 -6.30 9.96 -6.65
CA ALA A 176 -4.92 9.71 -6.28
C ALA A 176 -4.00 9.88 -7.48
N ILE A 177 -2.79 10.43 -7.25
CA ILE A 177 -1.76 10.56 -8.28
C ILE A 177 -0.43 10.04 -7.75
N GLY A 178 0.27 9.26 -8.59
CA GLY A 178 1.62 8.78 -8.33
C GLY A 178 2.43 8.62 -9.61
N LEU A 179 3.51 7.85 -9.52
CA LEU A 179 4.38 7.54 -10.65
C LEU A 179 4.22 6.08 -11.10
N ARG A 180 4.31 5.85 -12.40
CA ARG A 180 4.42 4.51 -12.96
C ARG A 180 5.87 4.07 -12.87
N TYR A 181 6.10 2.95 -12.17
CA TYR A 181 7.41 2.30 -12.09
C TYR A 181 7.42 0.98 -12.86
N PRO A 182 8.00 0.93 -14.08
CA PRO A 182 8.05 -0.29 -14.89
C PRO A 182 8.68 -1.48 -14.18
N GLU A 183 9.66 -1.27 -13.31
CA GLU A 183 10.33 -2.33 -12.54
C GLU A 183 9.85 -2.40 -11.08
N GLY A 184 8.91 -1.54 -10.67
CA GLY A 184 8.42 -1.46 -9.29
C GLY A 184 9.53 -1.27 -8.26
N TYR A 185 9.41 -1.98 -7.13
CA TYR A 185 10.48 -2.22 -6.17
C TYR A 185 11.12 -3.60 -6.37
N PHE A 186 12.27 -3.85 -5.74
CA PHE A 186 13.03 -5.07 -5.99
C PHE A 186 12.39 -6.34 -5.40
N ARG A 187 12.70 -7.48 -6.04
CA ARG A 187 12.51 -8.82 -5.47
C ARG A 187 13.75 -9.24 -4.70
N GLN A 188 13.54 -9.69 -3.47
CA GLN A 188 14.59 -10.11 -2.56
C GLN A 188 14.89 -11.59 -2.77
N HIS A 189 16.18 -11.93 -2.77
CA HIS A 189 16.65 -13.30 -2.68
C HIS A 189 17.74 -13.40 -1.60
N ILE A 190 17.87 -14.54 -0.92
CA ILE A 190 18.97 -14.78 0.03
C ILE A 190 19.94 -15.77 -0.59
N ASN A 191 21.18 -15.35 -0.78
CA ASN A 191 22.22 -16.22 -1.35
C ASN A 191 22.75 -17.26 -0.33
N ALA A 192 23.62 -18.16 -0.78
CA ALA A 192 24.19 -19.20 0.07
C ALA A 192 24.90 -18.64 1.33
N GLY A 193 25.53 -17.47 1.22
CA GLY A 193 26.18 -16.75 2.33
C GLY A 193 25.22 -16.07 3.32
N GLY A 194 23.91 -16.17 3.09
CA GLY A 194 22.87 -15.54 3.91
C GLY A 194 22.66 -14.06 3.61
N TRP A 195 23.27 -13.54 2.54
CA TRP A 195 23.14 -12.13 2.16
C TRP A 195 21.92 -11.90 1.27
N GLN A 196 21.28 -10.75 1.48
CA GLN A 196 20.25 -10.24 0.59
C GLN A 196 20.85 -9.80 -0.75
N GLU A 197 20.24 -10.28 -1.83
CA GLU A 197 20.44 -9.84 -3.21
C GLU A 197 19.12 -9.31 -3.79
N GLU A 198 19.24 -8.35 -4.71
CA GLU A 198 18.12 -7.68 -5.34
C GLU A 198 18.02 -8.05 -6.84
N SER A 199 16.80 -8.35 -7.30
CA SER A 199 16.47 -8.42 -8.72
C SER A 199 15.33 -7.45 -9.06
N TYR A 200 15.33 -6.94 -10.30
CA TYR A 200 14.39 -5.92 -10.78
C TYR A 200 13.66 -6.40 -12.04
N PRO A 201 12.83 -7.46 -11.96
CA PRO A 201 12.08 -7.90 -13.11
C PRO A 201 11.05 -6.85 -13.52
N PRO A 202 10.88 -6.56 -14.82
CA PRO A 202 9.86 -5.64 -15.29
C PRO A 202 8.47 -6.19 -14.95
N ILE A 203 7.56 -5.29 -14.58
CA ILE A 203 6.15 -5.58 -14.38
C ILE A 203 5.51 -5.78 -15.76
N PRO A 204 4.79 -6.90 -16.01
CA PRO A 204 4.03 -7.09 -17.24
C PRO A 204 2.78 -6.19 -17.21
N TRP A 205 2.91 -4.95 -17.67
CA TRP A 205 1.81 -3.96 -17.60
C TRP A 205 0.55 -4.35 -18.38
N ASP A 206 0.66 -5.25 -19.37
CA ASP A 206 -0.51 -5.85 -20.03
C ASP A 206 -1.35 -6.75 -19.11
N ASP A 207 -0.76 -7.24 -18.02
CA ASP A 207 -1.43 -8.04 -16.99
C ASP A 207 -1.92 -7.15 -15.82
N VAL A 208 -1.63 -5.85 -15.82
CA VAL A 208 -2.06 -4.91 -14.78
C VAL A 208 -3.44 -4.33 -15.16
N PRO A 209 -4.38 -4.15 -14.21
CA PRO A 209 -5.66 -3.48 -14.47
C PRO A 209 -5.50 -1.95 -14.60
N ALA A 210 -4.56 -1.52 -15.43
CA ALA A 210 -4.31 -0.13 -15.79
C ALA A 210 -4.64 0.10 -17.26
N THR A 211 -5.21 1.26 -17.56
CA THR A 211 -5.50 1.68 -18.93
C THR A 211 -4.82 3.00 -19.21
N LEU A 212 -4.13 3.10 -20.35
CA LEU A 212 -3.63 4.37 -20.85
C LEU A 212 -4.82 5.33 -21.05
N VAL A 213 -4.73 6.53 -20.50
CA VAL A 213 -5.76 7.55 -20.69
C VAL A 213 -5.58 8.14 -22.08
N GLU A 214 -6.67 8.19 -22.84
CA GLU A 214 -6.67 8.72 -24.20
C GLU A 214 -7.70 9.84 -24.36
N ARG A 215 -7.39 10.80 -25.24
CA ARG A 215 -8.30 11.85 -25.73
C ARG A 215 -8.30 11.79 -27.25
N ASP A 216 -9.48 11.67 -27.84
CA ASP A 216 -9.66 11.55 -29.30
C ASP A 216 -8.83 10.42 -29.94
N GLY A 217 -8.68 9.30 -29.23
CA GLY A 217 -7.92 8.12 -29.68
C GLY A 217 -6.41 8.30 -29.68
N GLN A 218 -5.89 9.31 -28.98
CA GLN A 218 -4.46 9.52 -28.75
C GLN A 218 -4.15 9.50 -27.24
N PRO A 219 -2.99 8.94 -26.83
CA PRO A 219 -2.55 9.01 -25.44
C PRO A 219 -2.54 10.45 -24.92
N LEU A 220 -3.18 10.67 -23.77
CA LEU A 220 -3.17 11.97 -23.11
C LEU A 220 -1.77 12.24 -22.56
N ARG A 221 -1.19 13.35 -23.00
CA ARG A 221 0.18 13.76 -22.69
C ARG A 221 0.19 14.98 -21.78
N VAL A 222 1.11 14.97 -20.81
CA VAL A 222 1.44 16.08 -19.93
C VAL A 222 2.84 16.57 -20.26
N ASP A 223 3.00 17.88 -20.41
CA ASP A 223 4.28 18.54 -20.65
C ASP A 223 4.80 19.18 -19.36
N ILE A 224 5.92 18.69 -18.85
CA ILE A 224 6.49 19.11 -17.56
C ILE A 224 7.75 19.95 -17.85
N PRO A 225 7.79 21.23 -17.43
CA PRO A 225 8.92 22.10 -17.70
C PRO A 225 10.16 21.59 -16.95
N TYR A 226 11.28 21.49 -17.64
CA TYR A 226 12.52 20.97 -17.07
C TYR A 226 13.73 21.55 -17.79
N ARG A 227 14.49 22.40 -17.07
CA ARG A 227 15.66 23.11 -17.63
C ARG A 227 15.30 23.91 -18.88
N ASP A 228 15.88 23.56 -20.01
CA ASP A 228 15.71 24.16 -21.33
C ASP A 228 14.69 23.41 -22.21
N ARG A 229 14.01 22.40 -21.66
CA ARG A 229 13.09 21.52 -22.40
C ARG A 229 11.85 21.16 -21.59
N HIS A 230 11.04 20.28 -22.17
CA HIS A 230 9.93 19.61 -21.46
C HIS A 230 10.20 18.12 -21.35
N ILE A 231 9.87 17.55 -20.19
CA ILE A 231 9.72 16.11 -20.02
C ILE A 231 8.25 15.78 -20.28
N HIS A 232 8.01 14.83 -21.18
CA HIS A 232 6.67 14.37 -21.50
C HIS A 232 6.27 13.22 -20.57
N ALA A 233 5.01 13.18 -20.16
CA ALA A 233 4.46 12.02 -19.45
C ALA A 233 3.12 11.61 -20.03
N HIS A 234 2.88 10.31 -20.13
CA HIS A 234 1.54 9.76 -20.35
C HIS A 234 0.87 9.46 -19.01
N ILE A 235 -0.46 9.42 -19.02
CA ILE A 235 -1.27 9.13 -17.83
C ILE A 235 -1.87 7.72 -17.94
N TRP A 236 -1.64 6.90 -16.92
CA TRP A 236 -2.30 5.60 -16.75
C TRP A 236 -3.35 5.66 -15.65
N HIS A 237 -4.50 5.04 -15.86
CA HIS A 237 -5.63 5.00 -14.92
C HIS A 237 -5.82 3.60 -14.34
N LEU A 238 -5.96 3.51 -13.01
CA LEU A 238 -6.37 2.31 -12.28
C LEU A 238 -7.61 2.64 -11.43
N ALA A 239 -8.59 1.73 -11.44
CA ALA A 239 -9.78 1.85 -10.59
C ALA A 239 -9.55 1.15 -9.24
N ILE A 240 -9.56 1.93 -8.15
CA ILE A 240 -9.42 1.46 -6.78
C ILE A 240 -10.78 1.56 -6.11
N GLY A 241 -11.66 0.59 -6.40
CA GLY A 241 -13.08 0.74 -6.07
C GLY A 241 -13.65 1.95 -6.81
N ARG A 242 -14.06 2.99 -6.05
CA ARG A 242 -14.59 4.27 -6.53
C ARG A 242 -13.49 5.32 -6.78
N VAL A 243 -12.30 5.16 -6.18
CA VAL A 243 -11.21 6.14 -6.29
C VAL A 243 -10.40 5.87 -7.57
N PRO A 244 -10.27 6.84 -8.48
CA PRO A 244 -9.31 6.75 -9.58
C PRO A 244 -7.89 7.02 -9.08
N LEU A 245 -6.96 6.13 -9.44
CA LEU A 245 -5.52 6.34 -9.28
C LEU A 245 -4.90 6.59 -10.66
N TYR A 246 -4.24 7.73 -10.81
CA TYR A 246 -3.48 8.08 -12.00
C TYR A 246 -1.98 7.95 -11.78
N LEU A 247 -1.28 7.31 -12.72
CA LEU A 247 0.17 7.12 -12.67
C LEU A 247 0.82 7.82 -13.86
N LEU A 248 1.82 8.66 -13.58
CA LEU A 248 2.60 9.36 -14.61
C LEU A 248 3.73 8.48 -15.11
N ASP A 249 3.84 8.38 -16.43
CA ASP A 249 4.80 7.54 -17.13
C ASP A 249 5.69 8.37 -18.04
N THR A 250 6.99 8.38 -17.76
CA THR A 250 7.98 9.14 -18.53
C THR A 250 8.62 8.32 -19.65
N ASP A 251 8.39 7.01 -19.73
CA ASP A 251 8.89 6.19 -20.84
C ASP A 251 8.00 6.34 -22.08
N VAL A 252 8.09 7.52 -22.70
CA VAL A 252 7.24 7.92 -23.82
C VAL A 252 8.05 8.46 -24.99
N PRO A 253 7.53 8.34 -26.24
CA PRO A 253 8.13 8.98 -27.39
C PRO A 253 8.31 10.50 -27.20
N GLY A 254 9.43 11.05 -27.67
CA GLY A 254 9.81 12.45 -27.49
C GLY A 254 10.79 12.69 -26.34
N ASN A 255 10.77 11.86 -25.30
CA ASN A 255 11.78 11.92 -24.24
C ASN A 255 13.10 11.25 -24.66
N ASN A 256 14.22 11.82 -24.23
CA ASN A 256 15.54 11.18 -24.33
C ASN A 256 15.65 10.00 -23.32
N ALA A 257 16.70 9.18 -23.45
CA ALA A 257 16.90 7.99 -22.62
C ALA A 257 16.93 8.31 -21.12
N ASP A 258 17.59 9.41 -20.74
CA ASP A 258 17.70 9.80 -19.34
C ASP A 258 16.35 10.22 -18.76
N ASP A 259 15.50 10.90 -19.54
CA ASP A 259 14.15 11.33 -19.11
C ASP A 259 13.19 10.15 -19.01
N ARG A 260 13.28 9.18 -19.93
CA ARG A 260 12.49 7.93 -19.86
C ARG A 260 12.82 7.11 -18.62
N SER A 261 14.08 7.16 -18.17
CA SER A 261 14.54 6.40 -17.00
C SER A 261 14.10 6.98 -15.65
N ILE A 262 13.55 8.20 -15.59
CA ILE A 262 13.10 8.84 -14.33
C ILE A 262 12.07 7.95 -13.63
N GLY A 263 11.11 7.43 -14.38
CA GLY A 263 10.09 6.52 -13.88
C GLY A 263 10.56 5.07 -13.70
N GLY A 264 11.83 4.72 -13.95
CA GLY A 264 12.25 3.31 -14.04
C GLY A 264 11.95 2.48 -12.78
N ARG A 265 12.44 2.95 -11.62
CA ARG A 265 12.38 2.22 -10.34
C ARG A 265 12.02 3.12 -9.17
N LEU A 266 11.23 2.56 -8.26
CA LEU A 266 10.89 3.20 -6.99
C LEU A 266 12.13 3.32 -6.07
N TYR A 267 12.36 4.51 -5.52
CA TYR A 267 13.48 4.84 -4.62
C TYR A 267 14.84 4.37 -5.12
N SER A 268 15.11 4.65 -6.39
CA SER A 268 16.39 4.33 -7.04
C SER A 268 17.22 5.57 -7.33
N GLY A 269 18.47 5.33 -7.72
CA GLY A 269 19.37 6.39 -8.17
C GLY A 269 20.00 7.21 -7.05
N ASP A 270 20.53 8.36 -7.43
CA ASP A 270 21.18 9.37 -6.60
C ASP A 270 20.24 10.58 -6.37
N ASN A 271 20.75 11.64 -5.75
CA ASN A 271 19.97 12.87 -5.52
C ASN A 271 19.44 13.47 -6.83
N THR A 272 20.19 13.34 -7.93
CA THR A 272 19.78 13.77 -9.27
C THR A 272 18.51 13.03 -9.74
N THR A 273 18.48 11.72 -9.54
CA THR A 273 17.30 10.89 -9.89
C THR A 273 16.12 11.24 -8.99
N ARG A 274 16.36 11.41 -7.68
CA ARG A 274 15.33 11.76 -6.69
C ARG A 274 14.65 13.08 -7.00
N ILE A 275 15.41 14.17 -7.16
CA ILE A 275 14.82 15.49 -7.46
C ILE A 275 14.02 15.47 -8.77
N ARG A 276 14.49 14.72 -9.79
CA ARG A 276 13.74 14.55 -11.05
C ARG A 276 12.42 13.82 -10.82
N GLN A 277 12.41 12.74 -10.04
CA GLN A 277 11.16 12.04 -9.68
C GLN A 277 10.19 12.97 -8.93
N GLU A 278 10.69 13.79 -8.01
CA GLU A 278 9.87 14.73 -7.25
C GLU A 278 9.32 15.87 -8.12
N ILE A 279 10.06 16.31 -9.15
CA ILE A 279 9.55 17.24 -10.16
C ILE A 279 8.39 16.62 -10.94
N ILE A 280 8.55 15.37 -11.43
CA ILE A 280 7.47 14.68 -12.14
C ILE A 280 6.26 14.46 -11.23
N LEU A 281 6.47 14.06 -9.98
CA LEU A 281 5.37 13.81 -9.04
C LEU A 281 4.70 15.11 -8.58
N GLY A 282 5.46 16.16 -8.27
CA GLY A 282 4.91 17.43 -7.79
C GLY A 282 4.27 18.23 -8.92
N ILE A 283 5.10 18.72 -9.86
CA ILE A 283 4.65 19.58 -10.96
C ILE A 283 3.79 18.78 -11.94
N GLY A 284 4.24 17.58 -12.31
CA GLY A 284 3.52 16.74 -13.26
C GLY A 284 2.14 16.31 -12.74
N ALA A 285 1.95 16.12 -11.43
CA ALA A 285 0.63 15.78 -10.90
C ALA A 285 -0.38 16.93 -11.03
N VAL A 286 0.04 18.18 -10.76
CA VAL A 286 -0.83 19.35 -10.94
C VAL A 286 -1.23 19.48 -12.41
N ARG A 287 -0.27 19.38 -13.33
CA ARG A 287 -0.55 19.44 -14.78
C ARG A 287 -1.40 18.26 -15.27
N ALA A 288 -1.25 17.08 -14.68
CA ALA A 288 -2.08 15.93 -15.00
C ALA A 288 -3.55 16.14 -14.57
N LEU A 289 -3.79 16.75 -13.40
CA LEU A 289 -5.15 17.14 -12.98
C LEU A 289 -5.79 18.07 -14.03
N ARG A 290 -5.06 19.09 -14.51
CA ARG A 290 -5.54 19.98 -15.57
C ARG A 290 -5.82 19.24 -16.87
N ALA A 291 -4.90 18.39 -17.33
CA ALA A 291 -5.07 17.61 -18.55
C ALA A 291 -6.27 16.65 -18.49
N LEU A 292 -6.64 16.19 -17.29
CA LEU A 292 -7.79 15.33 -17.02
C LEU A 292 -9.11 16.10 -16.79
N ASP A 293 -9.10 17.43 -16.85
CA ASP A 293 -10.21 18.31 -16.48
C ASP A 293 -10.72 18.07 -15.04
N ILE A 294 -9.78 17.78 -14.13
CA ILE A 294 -10.03 17.63 -12.70
C ILE A 294 -9.59 18.90 -11.99
N ASP A 295 -10.56 19.73 -11.60
CA ASP A 295 -10.33 20.79 -10.61
C ASP A 295 -10.38 20.17 -9.21
N ALA A 296 -9.30 20.34 -8.45
CA ALA A 296 -9.18 19.87 -7.09
C ALA A 296 -9.11 21.08 -6.16
N ASP A 297 -9.88 21.05 -5.08
CA ASP A 297 -9.93 22.11 -4.08
C ASP A 297 -8.89 21.91 -2.99
N ILE A 298 -8.48 20.65 -2.78
CA ILE A 298 -7.57 20.25 -1.72
C ILE A 298 -6.48 19.37 -2.33
N HIS A 299 -5.23 19.69 -2.03
CA HIS A 299 -4.08 18.86 -2.38
C HIS A 299 -3.44 18.33 -1.11
N HIS A 300 -3.59 17.03 -0.90
CA HIS A 300 -2.95 16.31 0.19
C HIS A 300 -1.60 15.77 -0.27
N LEU A 301 -0.54 16.40 0.22
CA LEU A 301 0.85 16.04 0.00
C LEU A 301 1.28 14.98 1.03
N ASN A 302 1.38 13.73 0.60
CA ASN A 302 1.81 12.64 1.48
C ASN A 302 3.33 12.45 1.42
N GLU A 303 4.02 13.01 2.40
CA GLU A 303 5.48 13.18 2.51
C GLU A 303 6.06 14.20 1.51
N GLY A 304 7.30 14.67 1.77
CA GLY A 304 7.98 15.73 1.01
C GLY A 304 8.15 15.49 -0.49
N HIS A 305 8.04 14.23 -0.97
CA HIS A 305 8.29 13.84 -2.37
C HIS A 305 7.43 14.58 -3.41
N CYS A 306 6.30 15.15 -2.99
CA CYS A 306 5.35 15.84 -3.87
C CYS A 306 5.28 17.34 -3.59
N ALA A 307 6.16 17.90 -2.73
CA ALA A 307 6.05 19.28 -2.27
C ALA A 307 6.24 20.32 -3.39
N PHE A 308 6.90 19.98 -4.50
CA PHE A 308 6.95 20.87 -5.68
C PHE A 308 5.59 21.13 -6.33
N ALA A 309 4.55 20.35 -6.03
CA ALA A 309 3.17 20.66 -6.43
C ALA A 309 2.74 22.05 -5.95
N ALA A 310 3.20 22.47 -4.76
CA ALA A 310 2.90 23.78 -4.20
C ALA A 310 3.41 24.92 -5.09
N LEU A 311 4.62 24.78 -5.65
CA LEU A 311 5.21 25.78 -6.54
C LEU A 311 4.44 25.90 -7.86
N GLU A 312 4.01 24.76 -8.44
CA GLU A 312 3.22 24.79 -9.68
C GLU A 312 1.83 25.42 -9.46
N LEU A 313 1.19 25.16 -8.31
CA LEU A 313 -0.08 25.79 -7.96
C LEU A 313 0.06 27.32 -7.77
N ILE A 314 1.15 27.77 -7.13
CA ILE A 314 1.43 29.21 -6.99
C ILE A 314 1.65 29.84 -8.35
N ARG A 315 2.46 29.20 -9.21
CA ARG A 315 2.73 29.64 -10.57
C ARG A 315 1.44 29.76 -11.41
N GLU A 316 0.54 28.78 -11.34
CA GLU A 316 -0.77 28.84 -12.02
C GLU A 316 -1.64 30.02 -11.57
N ARG A 317 -1.62 30.35 -10.27
CA ARG A 317 -2.37 31.51 -9.75
C ARG A 317 -1.77 32.85 -10.18
N MET A 318 -0.45 32.93 -10.22
CA MET A 318 0.25 34.13 -10.69
C MET A 318 0.04 34.36 -12.19
N ASP A 319 0.02 33.31 -13.00
CA ASP A 319 -0.42 33.38 -14.41
C ASP A 319 -1.85 33.91 -14.53
N GLY A 320 -2.71 33.57 -13.57
CA GLY A 320 -4.08 34.07 -13.45
C GLY A 320 -4.18 35.53 -12.96
N GLY A 321 -3.06 36.19 -12.67
CA GLY A 321 -2.97 37.60 -12.30
C GLY A 321 -2.87 37.90 -10.80
N GLN A 322 -2.76 36.88 -9.94
CA GLN A 322 -2.55 37.08 -8.50
C GLN A 322 -1.12 37.51 -8.18
N SER A 323 -0.93 38.30 -7.12
CA SER A 323 0.41 38.57 -6.58
C SER A 323 1.04 37.32 -5.97
N TRP A 324 2.35 37.36 -5.69
CA TRP A 324 3.04 36.28 -4.98
C TRP A 324 2.40 35.97 -3.62
N GLU A 325 2.07 37.02 -2.86
CA GLU A 325 1.47 36.91 -1.52
C GLU A 325 0.06 36.34 -1.60
N GLU A 326 -0.76 36.82 -2.54
CA GLU A 326 -2.12 36.34 -2.77
C GLU A 326 -2.11 34.87 -3.20
N ALA A 327 -1.27 34.52 -4.17
CA ALA A 327 -1.14 33.16 -4.68
C ALA A 327 -0.63 32.20 -3.61
N THR A 328 0.40 32.60 -2.86
CA THR A 328 0.96 31.79 -1.76
C THR A 328 -0.07 31.57 -0.67
N LEU A 329 -0.78 32.62 -0.23
CA LEU A 329 -1.81 32.50 0.79
C LEU A 329 -2.94 31.57 0.33
N ALA A 330 -3.42 31.74 -0.91
CA ALA A 330 -4.47 30.91 -1.46
C ALA A 330 -4.05 29.44 -1.59
N VAL A 331 -2.83 29.15 -2.04
CA VAL A 331 -2.31 27.77 -2.09
C VAL A 331 -2.18 27.18 -0.70
N ARG A 332 -1.72 27.95 0.30
CA ARG A 332 -1.63 27.47 1.68
C ARG A 332 -2.97 26.93 2.20
N ASP A 333 -4.07 27.60 1.88
CA ASP A 333 -5.42 27.21 2.30
C ASP A 333 -5.97 25.96 1.57
N GLU A 334 -5.28 25.49 0.52
CA GLU A 334 -5.63 24.30 -0.26
C GLU A 334 -4.71 23.10 0.05
N LEU A 335 -3.57 23.34 0.71
CA LEU A 335 -2.57 22.32 0.99
C LEU A 335 -2.72 21.69 2.39
N LEU A 336 -2.76 20.35 2.39
CA LEU A 336 -2.52 19.51 3.57
C LEU A 336 -1.20 18.77 3.40
N PHE A 337 -0.28 18.92 4.36
CA PHE A 337 0.99 18.21 4.36
C PHE A 337 1.05 17.17 5.48
N THR A 338 1.28 15.91 5.14
CA THR A 338 1.52 14.85 6.13
C THR A 338 2.98 14.40 6.08
N THR A 339 3.65 14.39 7.24
CA THR A 339 5.02 13.87 7.39
C THR A 339 5.03 12.55 8.15
N HIS A 340 5.91 11.62 7.74
CA HIS A 340 6.01 10.27 8.34
C HIS A 340 7.39 9.98 8.94
N THR A 341 8.29 10.96 8.86
CA THR A 341 9.70 10.76 9.14
C THR A 341 10.03 11.20 10.58
N PRO A 342 10.44 10.27 11.47
CA PRO A 342 10.69 10.58 12.88
C PRO A 342 12.13 11.06 13.15
N VAL A 343 13.00 11.11 12.14
CA VAL A 343 14.43 11.45 12.30
C VAL A 343 14.90 12.43 11.22
N PRO A 344 15.73 13.44 11.56
CA PRO A 344 16.17 14.47 10.62
C PRO A 344 16.82 13.93 9.33
N ALA A 345 17.60 12.85 9.45
CA ALA A 345 18.31 12.21 8.33
C ALA A 345 17.39 11.49 7.32
N GLY A 346 16.10 11.31 7.65
CA GLY A 346 15.13 10.68 6.75
C GLY A 346 14.45 11.63 5.77
N HIS A 347 14.63 12.95 5.94
CA HIS A 347 14.02 13.96 5.07
C HIS A 347 14.89 14.23 3.85
N ASP A 348 14.28 14.24 2.66
CA ASP A 348 14.99 14.57 1.43
C ASP A 348 15.53 16.02 1.49
N ARG A 349 16.83 16.14 1.22
CA ARG A 349 17.60 17.39 1.21
C ARG A 349 18.45 17.45 -0.04
N PHE A 350 18.31 18.55 -0.78
CA PHE A 350 19.04 18.78 -2.03
C PHE A 350 19.98 19.98 -1.88
N PRO A 351 21.23 19.90 -2.36
CA PRO A 351 22.08 21.08 -2.49
C PRO A 351 21.38 22.15 -3.33
N GLY A 352 21.51 23.44 -2.97
CA GLY A 352 20.83 24.55 -3.66
C GLY A 352 21.13 24.58 -5.16
N ASP A 353 22.37 24.31 -5.56
CA ASP A 353 22.77 24.24 -6.97
C ASP A 353 22.04 23.14 -7.74
N LEU A 354 21.73 22.00 -7.09
CA LEU A 354 20.96 20.94 -7.70
C LEU A 354 19.52 21.39 -7.94
N VAL A 355 18.90 22.06 -6.96
CA VAL A 355 17.55 22.63 -7.10
C VAL A 355 17.52 23.62 -8.26
N ARG A 356 18.43 24.62 -8.26
CA ARG A 356 18.54 25.61 -9.33
C ARG A 356 18.69 24.96 -10.71
N THR A 357 19.58 23.97 -10.81
CA THR A 357 19.88 23.30 -12.07
C THR A 357 18.71 22.47 -12.60
N HIS A 358 17.88 21.88 -11.73
CA HIS A 358 16.79 21.00 -12.16
C HIS A 358 15.44 21.72 -12.28
N LEU A 359 15.23 22.79 -11.52
CA LEU A 359 13.99 23.59 -11.52
C LEU A 359 14.11 24.90 -12.29
N THR A 360 15.17 25.15 -13.07
CA THR A 360 15.40 26.42 -13.79
C THR A 360 14.14 26.96 -14.48
N ALA A 361 13.47 26.14 -15.31
CA ALA A 361 12.24 26.54 -16.00
C ALA A 361 11.10 26.93 -15.06
N THR A 362 10.97 26.28 -13.91
CA THR A 362 9.93 26.56 -12.92
C THR A 362 10.26 27.82 -12.13
N LEU A 363 11.52 27.98 -11.71
CA LEU A 363 11.98 29.15 -10.98
C LEU A 363 11.89 30.41 -11.85
N ASP A 364 12.32 30.34 -13.11
CA ASP A 364 12.25 31.46 -14.06
C ASP A 364 10.80 31.87 -14.39
N ALA A 365 9.86 30.93 -14.31
CA ALA A 365 8.43 31.19 -14.57
C ALA A 365 7.71 31.86 -13.40
N ILE A 366 8.31 31.88 -12.20
CA ILE A 366 7.75 32.56 -11.03
C ILE A 366 8.51 33.88 -10.88
N PRO A 367 7.87 35.06 -11.09
CA PRO A 367 8.55 36.36 -11.10
C PRO A 367 8.90 36.86 -9.70
N VAL A 368 9.64 36.06 -8.95
CA VAL A 368 10.12 36.28 -7.57
C VAL A 368 11.63 36.01 -7.56
N PRO A 369 12.43 36.76 -6.79
CA PRO A 369 13.87 36.49 -6.70
C PRO A 369 14.14 35.02 -6.35
N GLU A 370 15.07 34.40 -7.07
CA GLU A 370 15.41 32.98 -6.88
C GLU A 370 15.78 32.66 -5.42
N LYS A 371 16.47 33.59 -4.75
CA LYS A 371 16.83 33.47 -3.33
C LYS A 371 15.59 33.23 -2.46
N ASP A 372 14.51 33.95 -2.71
CA ASP A 372 13.28 33.86 -1.92
C ASP A 372 12.56 32.53 -2.18
N LEU A 373 12.62 31.99 -3.41
CA LEU A 373 12.10 30.67 -3.74
C LEU A 373 12.91 29.54 -3.08
N LEU A 374 14.24 29.65 -3.08
CA LEU A 374 15.12 28.68 -2.39
C LEU A 374 14.93 28.73 -0.87
N ALA A 375 14.68 29.91 -0.30
CA ALA A 375 14.40 30.10 1.12
C ALA A 375 13.14 29.34 1.59
N LEU A 376 12.22 28.96 0.69
CA LEU A 376 11.06 28.12 1.05
C LEU A 376 11.46 26.71 1.49
N GLY A 377 12.62 26.21 1.05
CA GLY A 377 13.14 24.90 1.46
C GLY A 377 14.11 24.95 2.65
N ARG A 378 14.38 26.13 3.22
CA ARG A 378 15.40 26.32 4.28
C ARG A 378 14.77 26.65 5.63
N VAL A 379 15.34 26.15 6.72
CA VAL A 379 14.93 26.57 8.07
C VAL A 379 15.36 28.01 8.30
N ASP A 380 16.62 28.33 8.01
CA ASP A 380 17.15 29.69 7.99
C ASP A 380 17.10 30.25 6.55
N PRO A 381 16.18 31.19 6.24
CA PRO A 381 16.07 31.79 4.91
C PRO A 381 17.37 32.46 4.41
N ASP A 382 18.23 32.89 5.32
CA ASP A 382 19.44 33.65 5.02
C ASP A 382 20.71 32.79 4.93
N ASP A 383 20.64 31.51 5.31
CA ASP A 383 21.73 30.55 5.14
C ASP A 383 21.76 29.99 3.71
N ASP A 384 22.64 30.54 2.87
CA ASP A 384 22.77 30.10 1.48
C ASP A 384 23.39 28.69 1.33
N ASP A 385 24.07 28.20 2.36
CA ASP A 385 24.66 26.87 2.39
C ASP A 385 23.68 25.80 2.91
N GLU A 386 22.54 26.19 3.51
CA GLU A 386 21.53 25.24 3.97
C GLU A 386 20.91 24.48 2.77
N PRO A 387 20.96 23.13 2.78
CA PRO A 387 20.31 22.32 1.75
C PRO A 387 18.79 22.51 1.74
N PHE A 388 18.22 22.56 0.54
CA PHE A 388 16.79 22.65 0.32
C PHE A 388 16.09 21.38 0.81
N CYS A 389 15.30 21.50 1.86
CA CYS A 389 14.55 20.41 2.48
C CYS A 389 13.10 20.41 2.02
N MET A 390 12.67 19.28 1.46
CA MET A 390 11.31 19.12 0.93
C MET A 390 10.24 19.14 2.01
N THR A 391 10.56 18.69 3.21
CA THR A 391 9.66 18.79 4.37
C THR A 391 9.48 20.24 4.79
N VAL A 392 10.54 21.06 4.77
CA VAL A 392 10.43 22.49 5.08
C VAL A 392 9.55 23.20 4.04
N LEU A 393 9.71 22.86 2.75
CA LEU A 393 8.84 23.38 1.68
C LEU A 393 7.37 23.06 1.97
N GLY A 394 7.06 21.79 2.31
CA GLY A 394 5.70 21.37 2.67
C GLY A 394 5.16 22.10 3.91
N LEU A 395 5.97 22.22 4.97
CA LEU A 395 5.61 22.90 6.23
C LEU A 395 5.35 24.40 6.04
N LYS A 396 6.15 25.09 5.22
CA LYS A 396 5.96 26.52 4.97
C LYS A 396 4.74 26.78 4.08
N LEU A 397 4.48 25.92 3.10
CA LEU A 397 3.43 26.13 2.11
C LEU A 397 2.09 25.45 2.41
N ALA A 398 1.94 24.68 3.48
CA ALA A 398 0.65 24.14 3.92
C ALA A 398 0.07 24.91 5.12
N SER A 399 -1.24 25.20 5.08
CA SER A 399 -1.97 25.73 6.25
C SER A 399 -2.29 24.64 7.27
N ALA A 400 -2.38 23.39 6.82
CA ALA A 400 -2.61 22.23 7.65
C ALA A 400 -1.45 21.23 7.55
N THR A 401 -0.90 20.84 8.70
CA THR A 401 0.12 19.79 8.78
C THR A 401 -0.21 18.78 9.87
N ASN A 402 0.11 17.50 9.64
CA ASN A 402 0.04 16.49 10.67
C ASN A 402 1.18 15.45 10.65
N GLY A 403 1.48 14.93 11.84
CA GLY A 403 2.17 13.66 12.04
C GLY A 403 1.22 12.46 11.99
N VAL A 404 1.79 11.25 12.12
CA VAL A 404 1.09 9.96 11.92
C VAL A 404 0.77 9.16 13.20
N SER A 405 1.07 9.74 14.35
CA SER A 405 0.66 9.28 15.69
C SER A 405 0.78 10.47 16.65
N ARG A 406 0.19 10.36 17.85
CA ARG A 406 0.31 11.42 18.86
C ARG A 406 1.76 11.71 19.25
N LEU A 407 2.56 10.67 19.51
CA LEU A 407 3.98 10.83 19.84
C LEU A 407 4.76 11.44 18.67
N HIS A 408 4.50 10.99 17.44
CA HIS A 408 5.16 11.55 16.26
C HIS A 408 4.80 13.01 16.01
N GLY A 409 3.57 13.43 16.30
CA GLY A 409 3.20 14.84 16.27
C GLY A 409 4.09 15.68 17.19
N HIS A 410 4.34 15.20 18.42
CA HIS A 410 5.28 15.87 19.33
C HIS A 410 6.73 15.85 18.80
N VAL A 411 7.23 14.70 18.34
CA VAL A 411 8.58 14.58 17.74
C VAL A 411 8.75 15.55 16.57
N THR A 412 7.75 15.67 15.70
CA THR A 412 7.76 16.58 14.55
C THR A 412 7.80 18.04 15.01
N ARG A 413 6.99 18.42 16.00
CA ARG A 413 6.99 19.77 16.56
C ARG A 413 8.33 20.16 17.17
N THR A 414 8.97 19.23 17.89
CA THR A 414 10.32 19.43 18.45
C THR A 414 11.36 19.57 17.33
N MET A 415 11.31 18.70 16.32
CA MET A 415 12.28 18.69 15.22
C MET A 415 12.27 19.99 14.40
N TRP A 416 11.09 20.56 14.19
CA TRP A 416 10.91 21.74 13.33
C TRP A 416 10.61 23.01 14.12
N LYS A 417 10.98 23.05 15.39
CA LYS A 417 10.75 24.18 16.30
C LYS A 417 11.33 25.49 15.78
N ASP A 418 12.47 25.42 15.11
CA ASP A 418 13.21 26.59 14.62
C ASP A 418 12.51 27.30 13.45
N LEU A 419 11.51 26.68 12.82
CA LEU A 419 10.62 27.36 11.87
C LEU A 419 9.62 28.32 12.55
N TRP A 420 9.42 28.18 13.86
CA TRP A 420 8.53 29.01 14.68
C TRP A 420 9.21 29.37 16.01
N PRO A 421 10.34 30.13 15.97
CA PRO A 421 11.18 30.38 17.14
C PRO A 421 10.40 31.02 18.30
N GLU A 422 9.38 31.82 18.01
CA GLU A 422 8.53 32.53 18.96
C GLU A 422 7.50 31.66 19.70
N ARG A 423 7.21 30.44 19.20
CA ARG A 423 6.20 29.55 19.79
C ARG A 423 6.79 28.64 20.85
N ALA A 424 5.97 28.04 21.71
CA ALA A 424 6.39 26.84 22.45
C ALA A 424 6.30 25.60 21.54
N VAL A 425 6.98 24.50 21.89
CA VAL A 425 6.92 23.25 21.12
C VAL A 425 5.48 22.74 20.96
N ASP A 426 4.61 22.93 21.95
CA ASP A 426 3.21 22.51 21.88
C ASP A 426 2.32 23.43 21.01
N ASP A 427 2.78 24.64 20.72
CA ASP A 427 2.08 25.63 19.88
C ASP A 427 2.55 25.64 18.41
N VAL A 428 3.58 24.86 18.08
CA VAL A 428 4.00 24.62 16.70
C VAL A 428 2.81 24.00 15.94
N PRO A 429 2.40 24.53 14.76
CA PRO A 429 1.13 24.19 14.10
C PRO A 429 1.18 22.85 13.35
N VAL A 430 1.55 21.78 14.07
CA VAL A 430 1.58 20.41 13.56
C VAL A 430 0.69 19.53 14.44
N GLY A 431 -0.43 19.09 13.86
CA GLY A 431 -1.36 18.16 14.48
C GLY A 431 -0.92 16.70 14.36
N HIS A 432 -1.85 15.78 14.54
CA HIS A 432 -1.64 14.36 14.24
C HIS A 432 -2.94 13.69 13.79
N VAL A 433 -2.79 12.74 12.87
CA VAL A 433 -3.80 11.72 12.59
C VAL A 433 -3.11 10.38 12.74
N THR A 434 -3.50 9.63 13.77
CA THR A 434 -2.94 8.30 14.01
C THR A 434 -3.25 7.39 12.83
N ASN A 435 -2.24 6.77 12.26
CA ASN A 435 -2.41 5.83 11.16
C ASN A 435 -3.32 4.65 11.53
N GLY A 436 -3.98 4.10 10.52
CA GLY A 436 -4.75 2.87 10.62
C GLY A 436 -4.60 2.01 9.37
N ILE A 437 -5.10 0.79 9.44
CA ILE A 437 -5.03 -0.20 8.36
C ILE A 437 -6.39 -0.47 7.74
N HIS A 438 -6.40 -0.74 6.43
CA HIS A 438 -7.61 -1.19 5.75
C HIS A 438 -7.90 -2.63 6.16
N VAL A 439 -8.81 -2.77 7.12
CA VAL A 439 -9.12 -4.03 7.80
C VAL A 439 -9.42 -5.14 6.79
N GLU A 440 -10.23 -4.85 5.78
CA GLU A 440 -10.64 -5.77 4.72
C GLU A 440 -9.46 -6.25 3.84
N THR A 441 -8.39 -5.45 3.68
CA THR A 441 -7.18 -5.88 2.96
C THR A 441 -6.48 -7.01 3.70
N PHE A 442 -6.42 -6.94 5.03
CA PHE A 442 -5.63 -7.88 5.84
C PHE A 442 -6.44 -8.96 6.52
N MET A 443 -7.78 -8.85 6.49
CA MET A 443 -8.68 -9.78 7.14
C MET A 443 -8.59 -11.18 6.52
N HIS A 444 -8.42 -12.19 7.38
CA HIS A 444 -8.44 -13.57 6.97
C HIS A 444 -9.83 -13.99 6.45
N PRO A 445 -9.96 -14.75 5.35
CA PRO A 445 -11.26 -15.15 4.78
C PRO A 445 -12.20 -15.87 5.76
N ARG A 446 -11.65 -16.69 6.68
CA ARG A 446 -12.45 -17.38 7.72
C ARG A 446 -13.08 -16.39 8.71
N LEU A 447 -12.30 -15.42 9.18
CA LEU A 447 -12.81 -14.36 10.06
C LEU A 447 -13.86 -13.52 9.33
N ARG A 448 -13.60 -13.20 8.05
CA ARG A 448 -14.55 -12.48 7.21
C ARG A 448 -15.89 -13.20 7.10
N THR A 449 -15.85 -14.52 6.89
CA THR A 449 -17.04 -15.37 6.78
C THR A 449 -17.82 -15.36 8.10
N LEU A 450 -17.13 -15.56 9.23
CA LEU A 450 -17.75 -15.51 10.57
C LEU A 450 -18.50 -14.19 10.80
N LEU A 451 -17.85 -13.06 10.50
CA LEU A 451 -18.42 -11.73 10.71
C LEU A 451 -19.58 -11.44 9.75
N ASP A 452 -19.47 -11.82 8.48
CA ASP A 452 -20.52 -11.62 7.48
C ASP A 452 -21.76 -12.50 7.77
N ASP A 453 -21.58 -13.71 8.32
CA ASP A 453 -22.68 -14.63 8.62
C ASP A 453 -23.48 -14.20 9.88
N ARG A 454 -22.79 -13.69 10.91
CA ARG A 454 -23.43 -13.28 12.18
C ARG A 454 -23.89 -11.82 12.22
N TRP A 455 -23.14 -10.91 11.59
CA TRP A 455 -23.38 -9.46 11.61
C TRP A 455 -23.29 -8.85 10.21
N PRO A 456 -24.14 -9.32 9.26
CA PRO A 456 -24.06 -8.92 7.86
C PRO A 456 -24.16 -7.40 7.71
N ARG A 457 -23.11 -6.77 7.16
CA ARG A 457 -22.98 -5.31 6.93
C ARG A 457 -22.99 -4.44 8.19
N GLU A 458 -23.06 -5.04 9.38
CA GLU A 458 -23.05 -4.30 10.64
C GLU A 458 -21.64 -4.12 11.18
N TRP A 459 -20.78 -5.13 11.04
CA TRP A 459 -19.46 -5.12 11.64
C TRP A 459 -18.53 -4.04 11.04
N GLN A 460 -18.64 -3.74 9.74
CA GLN A 460 -17.82 -2.68 9.11
C GLN A 460 -18.12 -1.30 9.70
N ASN A 461 -19.40 -1.01 9.97
CA ASN A 461 -19.84 0.25 10.55
C ASN A 461 -19.47 0.32 12.04
N ALA A 462 -19.55 -0.81 12.74
CA ALA A 462 -19.16 -0.91 14.13
C ALA A 462 -17.69 -0.53 14.38
N LEU A 463 -16.78 -0.64 13.40
CA LEU A 463 -15.40 -0.18 13.52
C LEU A 463 -15.26 1.34 13.78
N LEU A 464 -16.29 2.13 13.48
CA LEU A 464 -16.35 3.56 13.84
C LEU A 464 -17.05 3.80 15.19
N GLU A 465 -17.60 2.75 15.81
CA GLU A 465 -18.39 2.78 17.04
C GLU A 465 -17.78 1.80 18.07
N PRO A 466 -16.74 2.20 18.83
CA PRO A 466 -15.95 1.29 19.67
C PRO A 466 -16.77 0.40 20.62
N TYR A 467 -17.86 0.94 21.19
CA TYR A 467 -18.76 0.17 22.04
C TYR A 467 -19.47 -0.97 21.28
N ARG A 468 -19.98 -0.67 20.08
CA ARG A 468 -20.68 -1.66 19.25
C ARG A 468 -19.72 -2.73 18.75
N TRP A 469 -18.50 -2.34 18.38
CA TRP A 469 -17.46 -3.30 18.02
C TRP A 469 -17.07 -4.22 19.18
N ALA A 470 -16.88 -3.67 20.39
CA ALA A 470 -16.57 -4.47 21.57
C ALA A 470 -17.67 -5.51 21.86
N ARG A 471 -18.95 -5.16 21.67
CA ARG A 471 -20.08 -6.11 21.77
C ARG A 471 -19.99 -7.24 20.76
N ILE A 472 -19.69 -6.93 19.50
CA ILE A 472 -19.49 -7.96 18.45
C ILE A 472 -18.41 -8.96 18.88
N VAL A 473 -17.28 -8.47 19.41
CA VAL A 473 -16.20 -9.35 19.86
C VAL A 473 -16.60 -10.16 21.10
N GLU A 474 -17.31 -9.56 22.06
CA GLU A 474 -17.84 -10.24 23.25
C GLU A 474 -18.79 -11.40 22.87
N ASP A 475 -19.64 -11.18 21.88
CA ASP A 475 -20.66 -12.14 21.41
C ASP A 475 -20.07 -13.32 20.61
N ILE A 476 -18.80 -13.29 20.21
CA ILE A 476 -18.12 -14.46 19.63
C ILE A 476 -17.89 -15.48 20.76
N PRO A 477 -18.41 -16.71 20.71
CA PRO A 477 -18.11 -17.77 21.67
C PRO A 477 -16.61 -18.07 21.79
N VAL A 478 -16.14 -18.42 23.00
CA VAL A 478 -14.71 -18.72 23.25
C VAL A 478 -14.22 -19.87 22.38
N ASP A 479 -14.98 -20.96 22.30
CA ASP A 479 -14.58 -22.16 21.53
C ASP A 479 -14.42 -21.82 20.04
N GLU A 480 -15.33 -21.03 19.48
CA GLU A 480 -15.28 -20.59 18.08
C GLU A 480 -14.11 -19.64 17.81
N LEU A 481 -13.78 -18.76 18.77
CA LEU A 481 -12.59 -17.89 18.69
C LEU A 481 -11.30 -18.72 18.67
N LEU A 482 -11.21 -19.75 19.52
CA LEU A 482 -10.07 -20.65 19.61
C LEU A 482 -9.94 -21.52 18.34
N GLU A 483 -11.04 -22.07 17.85
CA GLU A 483 -11.07 -22.81 16.58
C GLU A 483 -10.65 -21.93 15.40
N LEU A 484 -11.17 -20.71 15.32
CA LEU A 484 -10.78 -19.74 14.30
C LEU A 484 -9.28 -19.44 14.36
N LYS A 485 -8.73 -19.20 15.57
CA LYS A 485 -7.31 -18.93 15.76
C LYS A 485 -6.44 -20.10 15.30
N ARG A 486 -6.79 -21.33 15.70
CA ARG A 486 -6.09 -22.55 15.26
C ARG A 486 -6.15 -22.71 13.73
N ALA A 487 -7.31 -22.48 13.13
CA ALA A 487 -7.47 -22.60 11.68
C ALA A 487 -6.62 -21.57 10.91
N MET A 488 -6.59 -20.30 11.33
CA MET A 488 -5.76 -19.27 10.69
C MET A 488 -4.27 -19.57 10.82
N ARG A 489 -3.83 -20.10 11.97
CA ARG A 489 -2.44 -20.54 12.16
C ARG A 489 -2.08 -21.72 11.24
N ASN A 490 -2.99 -22.69 11.09
CA ASN A 490 -2.79 -23.80 10.16
C ASN A 490 -2.71 -23.32 8.70
N ASP A 491 -3.54 -22.35 8.31
CA ASP A 491 -3.49 -21.75 6.97
C ASP A 491 -2.17 -21.01 6.73
N LEU A 492 -1.58 -20.35 7.75
CA LEU A 492 -0.22 -19.78 7.67
C LEU A 492 0.83 -20.86 7.40
N PHE A 493 0.85 -21.96 8.15
CA PHE A 493 1.85 -23.02 7.92
C PHE A 493 1.63 -23.75 6.61
N HIS A 494 0.40 -23.92 6.15
CA HIS A 494 0.11 -24.37 4.80
C HIS A 494 0.77 -23.42 3.77
N TYR A 495 0.52 -22.11 3.90
CA TYR A 495 1.09 -21.11 3.01
C TYR A 495 2.63 -21.18 2.99
N LEU A 496 3.28 -21.27 4.16
CA LEU A 496 4.74 -21.35 4.26
C LEU A 496 5.31 -22.64 3.64
N ARG A 497 4.67 -23.80 3.87
CA ARG A 497 5.11 -25.07 3.27
C ARG A 497 4.92 -25.07 1.76
N HIS A 498 3.78 -24.58 1.28
CA HIS A 498 3.53 -24.44 -0.15
C HIS A 498 4.58 -23.53 -0.79
N ARG A 499 4.85 -22.37 -0.20
CA ARG A 499 5.90 -21.46 -0.66
C ARG A 499 7.26 -22.14 -0.66
N ALA A 500 7.65 -22.80 0.43
CA ALA A 500 8.91 -23.51 0.52
C ALA A 500 9.06 -24.60 -0.56
N ALA A 501 7.98 -25.33 -0.87
CA ALA A 501 7.99 -26.42 -1.85
C ALA A 501 7.93 -25.94 -3.31
N VAL A 502 7.20 -24.86 -3.60
CA VAL A 502 6.91 -24.41 -4.97
C VAL A 502 7.75 -23.20 -5.39
N GLU A 503 7.95 -22.25 -4.48
CA GLU A 503 8.64 -20.97 -4.75
C GLU A 503 10.06 -20.92 -4.15
N GLY A 504 10.33 -21.72 -3.11
CA GLY A 504 11.53 -21.63 -2.29
C GLY A 504 11.50 -20.45 -1.32
N GLY A 505 12.68 -19.99 -0.89
CA GLY A 505 12.83 -18.76 -0.11
C GLY A 505 12.24 -18.80 1.30
N VAL A 506 12.15 -19.98 1.93
CA VAL A 506 11.79 -20.13 3.34
C VAL A 506 12.92 -20.87 4.05
N HIS A 507 13.62 -20.17 4.93
CA HIS A 507 14.78 -20.69 5.67
C HIS A 507 14.37 -21.13 7.08
N GLY A 508 14.93 -22.23 7.57
CA GLY A 508 14.68 -22.74 8.93
C GLY A 508 13.37 -23.51 9.11
N LEU A 509 12.56 -23.68 8.06
CA LEU A 509 11.33 -24.49 8.08
C LEU A 509 11.64 -25.95 7.72
N THR A 510 11.28 -26.89 8.61
CA THR A 510 11.42 -28.33 8.36
C THR A 510 10.15 -28.87 7.67
N LEU A 511 10.27 -29.38 6.45
CA LEU A 511 9.13 -29.85 5.63
C LEU A 511 8.47 -31.18 6.10
N GLY A 512 8.87 -31.71 7.25
CA GLY A 512 8.39 -33.01 7.77
C GLY A 512 7.95 -33.00 9.23
N ASP A 513 7.92 -31.84 9.90
CA ASP A 513 7.43 -31.77 11.28
C ASP A 513 5.90 -31.90 11.30
N THR A 514 5.44 -33.12 11.55
CA THR A 514 4.03 -33.48 11.80
C THR A 514 3.52 -32.96 13.14
N HIS A 515 4.36 -32.32 13.96
CA HIS A 515 3.92 -31.67 15.21
C HIS A 515 2.88 -30.56 14.96
N ASP A 516 2.85 -30.02 13.76
CA ASP A 516 1.85 -29.04 13.32
C ASP A 516 0.53 -29.69 12.85
N ASP A 517 0.48 -31.01 12.59
CA ASP A 517 -0.75 -31.71 12.18
C ASP A 517 -1.70 -31.97 13.37
N HIS A 518 -1.24 -31.74 14.60
CA HIS A 518 -2.06 -31.82 15.83
C HIS A 518 -2.35 -30.46 16.47
N GLY A 519 -1.98 -29.37 15.80
CA GLY A 519 -2.64 -28.07 15.95
C GLY A 519 -2.80 -27.53 17.37
N GLY A 520 -1.74 -26.97 17.95
CA GLY A 520 -1.96 -25.94 18.97
C GLY A 520 -0.81 -25.54 19.87
N ASP A 521 0.22 -26.36 19.98
CA ASP A 521 1.02 -26.35 21.21
C ASP A 521 2.21 -25.39 21.22
N VAL A 522 2.56 -24.78 20.08
CA VAL A 522 3.75 -23.93 19.95
C VAL A 522 3.37 -22.46 19.80
N LEU A 523 3.87 -21.62 20.70
CA LEU A 523 3.73 -20.17 20.60
C LEU A 523 4.39 -19.67 19.32
N THR A 524 3.61 -19.07 18.42
CA THR A 524 4.12 -18.57 17.13
C THR A 524 4.24 -17.05 17.13
N ILE A 525 5.47 -16.55 16.99
CA ILE A 525 5.78 -15.12 17.00
C ILE A 525 6.05 -14.62 15.58
N GLY A 526 5.48 -13.49 15.20
CA GLY A 526 5.75 -12.80 13.95
C GLY A 526 6.62 -11.56 14.15
N PHE A 527 7.60 -11.37 13.27
CA PHE A 527 8.31 -10.11 13.09
C PHE A 527 8.44 -9.82 11.59
N ALA A 528 7.69 -8.83 11.08
CA ALA A 528 7.89 -8.40 9.70
C ALA A 528 7.87 -6.89 9.48
N ARG A 529 8.96 -6.37 8.91
CA ARG A 529 9.17 -4.95 8.64
C ARG A 529 10.42 -4.73 7.79
N ARG A 530 10.63 -3.49 7.34
CA ARG A 530 11.93 -3.07 6.79
C ARG A 530 13.02 -3.36 7.83
N PHE A 531 14.10 -4.02 7.41
CA PHE A 531 15.29 -4.18 8.25
C PHE A 531 16.10 -2.89 8.22
N ALA A 532 16.24 -2.29 9.40
CA ALA A 532 17.06 -1.12 9.69
C ALA A 532 17.54 -1.23 11.15
N THR A 533 18.68 -0.65 11.49
CA THR A 533 19.33 -0.84 12.80
C THR A 533 18.46 -0.42 13.99
N TYR A 534 17.72 0.68 13.87
CA TYR A 534 16.83 1.14 14.93
C TYR A 534 15.61 0.24 15.16
N LYS A 535 15.27 -0.68 14.25
CA LYS A 535 14.16 -1.63 14.42
C LYS A 535 14.52 -2.84 15.28
N ARG A 536 15.83 -3.07 15.53
CA ARG A 536 16.41 -4.09 16.41
C ARG A 536 15.78 -5.49 16.27
N GLY A 537 15.60 -5.96 15.04
CA GLY A 537 14.91 -7.24 14.76
C GLY A 537 15.56 -8.48 15.38
N ALA A 538 16.86 -8.46 15.66
CA ALA A 538 17.55 -9.58 16.32
C ALA A 538 17.69 -9.42 17.85
N MET A 539 16.98 -8.47 18.48
CA MET A 539 17.14 -8.15 19.91
C MET A 539 16.89 -9.35 20.85
N LEU A 540 15.95 -10.23 20.50
CA LEU A 540 15.66 -11.47 21.23
C LEU A 540 16.87 -12.43 21.31
N PHE A 541 17.86 -12.26 20.43
CA PHE A 541 19.07 -13.10 20.35
C PHE A 541 20.34 -12.37 20.82
N TRP A 542 20.21 -11.20 21.44
CA TRP A 542 21.39 -10.48 21.97
C TRP A 542 21.93 -11.13 23.23
N ASP A 543 21.06 -11.72 24.07
CA ASP A 543 21.44 -12.70 25.09
C ASP A 543 21.27 -14.11 24.54
N ARG A 544 22.35 -14.68 23.99
CA ARG A 544 22.31 -16.00 23.36
C ARG A 544 21.95 -17.11 24.37
N GLU A 545 22.44 -17.02 25.60
CA GLU A 545 22.27 -18.10 26.58
C GLU A 545 20.80 -18.22 26.99
N ARG A 546 20.16 -17.09 27.29
CA ARG A 546 18.73 -17.05 27.56
C ARG A 546 17.91 -17.39 26.32
N ALA A 547 18.28 -16.93 25.13
CA ALA A 547 17.59 -17.30 23.90
C ALA A 547 17.62 -18.82 23.65
N VAL A 548 18.77 -19.48 23.83
CA VAL A 548 18.87 -20.94 23.71
C VAL A 548 17.96 -21.65 24.73
N ARG A 549 17.87 -21.15 25.96
CA ARG A 549 16.93 -21.70 26.95
C ARG A 549 15.47 -21.51 26.53
N LEU A 550 15.09 -20.31 26.10
CA LEU A 550 13.73 -19.97 25.68
C LEU A 550 13.25 -20.84 24.53
N PHE A 551 14.02 -20.88 23.44
CA PHE A 551 13.68 -21.71 22.29
C PHE A 551 13.85 -23.21 22.60
N GLY A 552 14.74 -23.58 23.52
CA GLY A 552 15.03 -24.95 23.94
C GLY A 552 14.01 -25.60 24.87
N ASP A 553 13.07 -24.84 25.45
CA ASP A 553 12.08 -25.32 26.40
C ASP A 553 11.08 -26.28 25.72
N ALA A 554 11.12 -27.56 26.11
CA ALA A 554 10.26 -28.60 25.54
C ALA A 554 8.84 -28.56 26.13
N ASP A 555 8.68 -28.04 27.34
CA ASP A 555 7.38 -27.94 28.02
C ASP A 555 6.63 -26.67 27.57
N ARG A 556 7.37 -25.63 27.16
CA ARG A 556 6.83 -24.36 26.66
C ARG A 556 7.42 -23.99 25.31
N PRO A 557 7.12 -24.76 24.24
CA PRO A 557 7.75 -24.55 22.94
C PRO A 557 7.31 -23.23 22.30
N MET A 558 8.28 -22.53 21.71
CA MET A 558 8.05 -21.31 20.94
C MET A 558 8.82 -21.31 19.62
N ARG A 559 8.33 -20.52 18.67
CA ARG A 559 9.00 -20.24 17.39
C ARG A 559 8.81 -18.78 16.98
N ILE A 560 9.71 -18.28 16.14
CA ILE A 560 9.63 -16.93 15.57
C ILE A 560 9.81 -16.97 14.05
N ILE A 561 8.98 -16.19 13.35
CA ILE A 561 8.98 -16.06 11.90
C ILE A 561 9.34 -14.62 11.54
N PHE A 562 10.47 -14.46 10.86
CA PHE A 562 10.97 -13.22 10.32
C PHE A 562 10.58 -13.05 8.86
N ALA A 563 10.22 -11.84 8.46
CA ALA A 563 10.12 -11.45 7.06
C ALA A 563 10.47 -9.97 6.88
N GLY A 564 11.08 -9.60 5.77
CA GLY A 564 11.38 -8.19 5.52
C GLY A 564 12.54 -7.98 4.57
N LYS A 565 12.67 -6.73 4.13
CA LYS A 565 13.70 -6.29 3.18
C LYS A 565 14.58 -5.22 3.82
N ALA A 566 15.88 -5.27 3.58
CA ALA A 566 16.77 -4.12 3.82
C ALA A 566 16.78 -3.23 2.58
N HIS A 567 17.01 -1.92 2.73
CA HIS A 567 17.20 -1.06 1.56
C HIS A 567 18.50 -1.48 0.83
N PRO A 568 18.59 -1.43 -0.52
CA PRO A 568 19.75 -1.98 -1.24
C PRO A 568 21.09 -1.34 -0.85
N LYS A 569 21.04 -0.05 -0.48
CA LYS A 569 22.20 0.73 0.02
C LYS A 569 22.40 0.64 1.55
N ASP A 570 21.51 -0.02 2.29
CA ASP A 570 21.57 -0.15 3.75
C ASP A 570 22.32 -1.44 4.13
N ARG A 571 23.64 -1.32 4.21
CA ARG A 571 24.53 -2.45 4.52
C ARG A 571 24.25 -3.04 5.91
N GLU A 572 24.03 -2.18 6.91
CA GLU A 572 23.75 -2.63 8.28
C GLU A 572 22.42 -3.40 8.36
N GLY A 573 21.40 -2.96 7.62
CA GLY A 573 20.16 -3.71 7.46
C GLY A 573 20.35 -5.08 6.81
N LYS A 574 21.22 -5.19 5.79
CA LYS A 574 21.58 -6.47 5.16
C LYS A 574 22.36 -7.40 6.11
N GLU A 575 23.28 -6.85 6.90
CA GLU A 575 24.02 -7.58 7.94
C GLU A 575 23.08 -8.14 9.02
N LEU A 576 22.05 -7.38 9.40
CA LEU A 576 21.02 -7.85 10.33
C LEU A 576 20.22 -9.03 9.77
N ILE A 577 19.84 -8.99 8.49
CA ILE A 577 19.20 -10.13 7.79
C ILE A 577 20.14 -11.33 7.80
N GLN A 578 21.40 -11.14 7.43
CA GLN A 578 22.39 -12.21 7.40
C GLN A 578 22.56 -12.87 8.76
N ARG A 579 22.60 -12.08 9.84
CA ARG A 579 22.65 -12.60 11.22
C ARG A 579 21.44 -13.48 11.53
N ILE A 580 20.23 -13.06 11.15
CA ILE A 580 19.02 -13.87 11.35
C ILE A 580 19.08 -15.17 10.54
N ILE A 581 19.52 -15.12 9.28
CA ILE A 581 19.72 -16.32 8.46
C ILE A 581 20.72 -17.28 9.11
N ASN A 582 21.82 -16.78 9.67
CA ASN A 582 22.78 -17.62 10.40
C ASN A 582 22.16 -18.25 11.65
N ILE A 583 21.26 -17.54 12.35
CA ILE A 583 20.50 -18.10 13.48
C ILE A 583 19.57 -19.24 13.00
N THR A 584 18.90 -19.12 11.84
CA THR A 584 18.08 -20.20 11.28
C THR A 584 18.88 -21.49 11.01
N ARG A 585 20.20 -21.38 10.85
CA ARG A 585 21.13 -22.48 10.55
C ARG A 585 21.81 -23.04 11.81
N ASP A 586 21.69 -22.37 12.95
CA ASP A 586 22.26 -22.83 14.22
C ASP A 586 21.43 -24.00 14.77
N PRO A 587 22.05 -25.17 15.05
CA PRO A 587 21.35 -26.33 15.60
C PRO A 587 20.54 -26.06 16.86
N ALA A 588 20.94 -25.07 17.68
CA ALA A 588 20.21 -24.70 18.89
C ALA A 588 18.80 -24.12 18.61
N PHE A 589 18.57 -23.63 17.39
CA PHE A 589 17.33 -22.97 16.96
C PHE A 589 16.64 -23.68 15.80
N ALA A 590 17.08 -24.90 15.45
CA ALA A 590 16.56 -25.67 14.32
C ALA A 590 15.02 -25.82 14.40
N GLY A 591 14.32 -25.50 13.31
CA GLY A 591 12.85 -25.57 13.21
C GLY A 591 12.10 -24.47 13.98
N ARG A 592 12.79 -23.61 14.74
CA ARG A 592 12.16 -22.63 15.64
C ARG A 592 12.38 -21.18 15.22
N VAL A 593 13.39 -20.90 14.40
CA VAL A 593 13.62 -19.58 13.82
C VAL A 593 13.51 -19.70 12.31
N ILE A 594 12.50 -19.05 11.75
CA ILE A 594 12.15 -19.12 10.33
C ILE A 594 12.35 -17.75 9.70
N PHE A 595 12.88 -17.69 8.49
CA PHE A 595 12.95 -16.46 7.69
C PHE A 595 12.25 -16.66 6.34
N VAL A 596 11.33 -15.77 6.01
CA VAL A 596 10.58 -15.78 4.74
C VAL A 596 11.09 -14.66 3.83
N GLU A 597 11.59 -15.04 2.66
CA GLU A 597 12.08 -14.11 1.65
C GLU A 597 10.97 -13.29 1.00
N ASN A 598 11.37 -12.13 0.48
CA ASN A 598 10.56 -11.28 -0.37
C ASN A 598 9.22 -10.90 0.25
N TYR A 599 9.29 -10.32 1.45
CA TYR A 599 8.11 -9.81 2.16
C TYR A 599 7.31 -8.83 1.30
N ASP A 600 6.05 -9.20 1.05
CA ASP A 600 5.05 -8.44 0.28
C ASP A 600 3.68 -8.48 1.00
N LEU A 601 2.62 -7.97 0.36
CA LEU A 601 1.28 -7.98 0.95
C LEU A 601 0.70 -9.40 1.12
N ALA A 602 1.07 -10.38 0.31
CA ALA A 602 0.61 -11.76 0.48
C ALA A 602 1.23 -12.40 1.73
N VAL A 603 2.55 -12.26 1.88
CA VAL A 603 3.27 -12.71 3.08
C VAL A 603 2.75 -11.99 4.32
N ALA A 604 2.48 -10.68 4.21
CA ALA A 604 1.88 -9.91 5.31
C ALA A 604 0.52 -10.48 5.74
N ARG A 605 -0.40 -10.75 4.80
CA ARG A 605 -1.73 -11.33 5.12
C ARG A 605 -1.63 -12.68 5.80
N ALA A 606 -0.73 -13.56 5.33
CA ALA A 606 -0.50 -14.86 5.94
C ALA A 606 0.04 -14.72 7.38
N LEU A 607 1.09 -13.91 7.59
CA LEU A 607 1.71 -13.76 8.91
C LEU A 607 0.76 -13.13 9.93
N VAL A 608 0.16 -11.97 9.62
CA VAL A 608 -0.63 -11.21 10.61
C VAL A 608 -1.91 -11.92 11.06
N SER A 609 -2.39 -12.88 10.27
CA SER A 609 -3.55 -13.70 10.63
C SER A 609 -3.18 -14.96 11.41
N GLY A 610 -2.02 -15.56 11.13
CA GLY A 610 -1.62 -16.84 11.71
C GLY A 610 -0.80 -16.78 12.99
N VAL A 611 -0.08 -15.69 13.29
CA VAL A 611 0.80 -15.61 14.47
C VAL A 611 0.02 -15.31 15.76
N ASP A 612 0.50 -15.84 16.88
CA ASP A 612 -0.08 -15.62 18.22
C ASP A 612 0.38 -14.27 18.80
N VAL A 613 1.68 -13.96 18.64
CA VAL A 613 2.27 -12.70 19.10
C VAL A 613 2.93 -11.96 17.94
N TRP A 614 2.68 -10.65 17.84
CA TRP A 614 3.40 -9.77 16.92
C TRP A 614 4.44 -8.94 17.67
N LEU A 615 5.72 -9.14 17.35
CA LEU A 615 6.84 -8.51 18.05
C LEU A 615 7.30 -7.23 17.34
N ASN A 616 7.42 -6.12 18.09
CA ASN A 616 8.08 -4.90 17.62
C ASN A 616 9.09 -4.39 18.66
N THR A 617 10.34 -4.19 18.24
CA THR A 617 11.43 -3.74 19.12
C THR A 617 12.12 -2.45 18.63
N PRO A 618 11.38 -1.44 18.12
CA PRO A 618 12.02 -0.20 17.67
C PRO A 618 12.68 0.55 18.82
N ARG A 619 13.75 1.29 18.53
CA ARG A 619 14.34 2.23 19.50
C ARG A 619 13.45 3.47 19.61
N ARG A 620 12.94 3.76 20.81
CA ARG A 620 12.15 4.96 21.08
C ARG A 620 13.00 6.23 20.97
N PRO A 621 12.51 7.35 20.40
CA PRO A 621 11.22 7.56 19.73
C PRO A 621 11.32 7.48 18.19
N ARG A 622 12.03 6.47 17.64
CA ARG A 622 12.37 6.40 16.20
C ARG A 622 11.29 5.69 15.36
N GLU A 623 10.19 5.24 15.95
CA GLU A 623 9.01 4.76 15.22
C GLU A 623 7.93 5.85 15.16
N ALA A 624 7.69 6.40 13.98
CA ALA A 624 6.63 7.41 13.79
C ALA A 624 5.23 6.85 14.07
N SER A 625 4.96 5.62 13.66
CA SER A 625 3.67 4.96 13.93
C SER A 625 3.90 3.44 13.98
N GLY A 626 3.81 2.74 12.84
CA GLY A 626 4.10 1.30 12.75
C GLY A 626 2.86 0.46 12.49
N THR A 627 2.27 0.57 11.29
CA THR A 627 1.02 -0.11 10.94
C THR A 627 1.10 -1.65 10.89
N SER A 628 2.29 -2.24 10.95
CA SER A 628 2.47 -3.71 10.95
C SER A 628 1.78 -4.38 12.14
N GLY A 629 1.94 -3.83 13.35
CA GLY A 629 1.30 -4.37 14.56
C GLY A 629 -0.22 -4.11 14.60
N GLN A 630 -0.71 -3.15 13.83
CA GLN A 630 -2.14 -2.87 13.77
C GLN A 630 -2.93 -3.97 13.02
N LYS A 631 -2.25 -4.73 12.14
CA LYS A 631 -2.87 -5.75 11.27
C LYS A 631 -3.20 -7.06 11.98
N VAL A 632 -2.52 -7.34 13.09
CA VAL A 632 -2.76 -8.56 13.88
C VAL A 632 -4.01 -8.45 14.77
N ASN A 633 -4.46 -7.22 15.05
CA ASN A 633 -5.51 -6.91 16.03
C ASN A 633 -6.87 -7.56 15.74
N MET A 634 -7.17 -7.87 14.47
CA MET A 634 -8.42 -8.53 14.10
C MET A 634 -8.40 -10.05 14.32
N HIS A 635 -7.20 -10.65 14.42
CA HIS A 635 -7.00 -12.09 14.27
C HIS A 635 -6.71 -12.80 15.59
N ALA A 636 -7.25 -12.27 16.69
CA ALA A 636 -6.97 -12.76 18.04
C ALA A 636 -5.46 -12.85 18.35
N GLY A 637 -4.64 -12.05 17.67
CA GLY A 637 -3.22 -11.99 17.95
C GLY A 637 -2.89 -10.82 18.87
N ILE A 638 -1.78 -10.96 19.59
CA ILE A 638 -1.42 -10.08 20.69
C ILE A 638 -0.13 -9.35 20.34
N ASN A 639 -0.09 -8.04 20.55
CA ASN A 639 1.14 -7.28 20.34
C ASN A 639 2.07 -7.38 21.56
N ALA A 640 3.35 -7.58 21.31
CA ALA A 640 4.43 -7.37 22.27
C ALA A 640 5.36 -6.31 21.70
N SER A 641 5.35 -5.11 22.26
CA SER A 641 6.03 -3.96 21.67
C SER A 641 6.62 -3.03 22.71
N ILE A 642 7.74 -2.41 22.34
CA ILE A 642 8.26 -1.22 23.02
C ILE A 642 7.22 -0.09 22.90
N LEU A 643 7.12 0.74 23.95
CA LEU A 643 6.23 1.91 24.00
C LEU A 643 6.76 3.04 23.11
N ASP A 644 6.65 2.83 21.79
CA ASP A 644 6.98 3.79 20.75
C ASP A 644 5.90 3.80 19.64
N GLY A 645 5.87 4.86 18.84
CA GLY A 645 4.93 5.04 17.75
C GLY A 645 3.46 4.86 18.15
N TRP A 646 2.76 3.97 17.44
CA TRP A 646 1.34 3.71 17.68
C TRP A 646 1.05 3.00 19.01
N TRP A 647 2.04 2.30 19.58
CA TRP A 647 1.81 1.45 20.75
C TRP A 647 1.64 2.26 22.04
N VAL A 648 2.28 3.44 22.12
CA VAL A 648 2.13 4.40 23.24
C VAL A 648 0.69 4.81 23.46
N GLU A 649 -0.06 4.97 22.37
CA GLU A 649 -1.47 5.30 22.46
C GLU A 649 -2.35 4.05 22.40
N GLY A 650 -1.88 2.93 21.83
CA GLY A 650 -2.67 1.70 21.71
C GLY A 650 -2.76 0.85 22.98
N HIS A 651 -1.69 0.77 23.78
CA HIS A 651 -1.62 -0.15 24.91
C HIS A 651 -2.45 0.31 26.11
N ASP A 652 -3.24 -0.59 26.70
CA ASP A 652 -4.07 -0.32 27.89
C ASP A 652 -3.75 -1.27 29.08
N GLY A 653 -2.69 -2.07 28.99
CA GLY A 653 -2.33 -3.10 29.97
C GLY A 653 -3.04 -4.45 29.77
N THR A 654 -4.21 -4.46 29.13
CA THR A 654 -5.04 -5.66 28.94
C THR A 654 -4.96 -6.24 27.54
N ASN A 655 -4.60 -5.43 26.54
CA ASN A 655 -4.66 -5.75 25.12
C ASN A 655 -3.34 -6.19 24.48
N GLY A 656 -2.29 -6.34 25.28
CA GLY A 656 -0.96 -6.73 24.82
C GLY A 656 0.10 -6.67 25.91
N PHE A 657 1.37 -6.69 25.50
CA PHE A 657 2.53 -6.60 26.38
C PHE A 657 3.39 -5.40 26.01
N ALA A 658 3.63 -4.50 26.96
CA ALA A 658 4.67 -3.48 26.84
C ALA A 658 6.04 -4.08 27.14
N ILE A 659 7.05 -3.67 26.37
CA ILE A 659 8.46 -3.98 26.62
C ILE A 659 9.12 -2.70 27.14
N GLY A 660 9.54 -2.72 28.41
CA GLY A 660 10.15 -1.57 29.07
C GLY A 660 9.14 -0.51 29.50
N ASP A 661 9.64 0.68 29.78
CA ASP A 661 8.88 1.87 30.16
C ASP A 661 9.01 2.96 29.07
N GLU A 662 8.57 4.18 29.38
CA GLU A 662 8.67 5.33 28.48
C GLU A 662 9.96 6.15 28.66
N GLU A 663 10.92 5.69 29.48
CA GLU A 663 12.17 6.41 29.70
C GLU A 663 13.04 6.45 28.44
N GLU A 664 13.65 7.60 28.16
CA GLU A 664 14.62 7.78 27.06
C GLU A 664 15.99 8.11 27.63
N PRO A 665 16.85 7.10 27.89
CA PRO A 665 18.23 7.35 28.27
C PRO A 665 18.98 8.12 27.17
N GLU A 666 19.90 9.00 27.57
CA GLU A 666 20.70 9.79 26.61
C GLU A 666 21.56 8.91 25.67
N ALA A 667 22.01 7.75 26.16
CA ALA A 667 22.87 6.82 25.43
C ALA A 667 22.08 5.61 24.89
N ALA A 668 22.21 5.36 23.58
CA ALA A 668 21.51 4.28 22.89
C ALA A 668 21.87 2.89 23.44
N GLU A 669 23.12 2.68 23.89
CA GLU A 669 23.60 1.42 24.45
C GLU A 669 22.95 1.11 25.81
N VAL A 670 22.63 2.16 26.58
CA VAL A 670 21.95 2.02 27.87
C VAL A 670 20.49 1.60 27.64
N GLN A 671 19.81 2.25 26.70
CA GLN A 671 18.46 1.89 26.28
C GLN A 671 18.41 0.46 25.74
N ASP A 672 19.35 0.09 24.86
CA ASP A 672 19.45 -1.25 24.29
C ASP A 672 19.58 -2.35 25.36
N ARG A 673 20.44 -2.16 26.37
CA ARG A 673 20.60 -3.14 27.46
C ARG A 673 19.34 -3.26 28.32
N ARG A 674 18.67 -2.14 28.62
CA ARG A 674 17.41 -2.14 29.38
C ARG A 674 16.30 -2.84 28.60
N ASP A 675 16.17 -2.53 27.32
CA ASP A 675 15.14 -3.09 26.45
C ASP A 675 15.31 -4.60 26.23
N VAL A 676 16.56 -5.09 26.15
CA VAL A 676 16.83 -6.54 26.15
C VAL A 676 16.34 -7.18 27.44
N GLU A 677 16.70 -6.65 28.60
CA GLU A 677 16.29 -7.24 29.88
C GLU A 677 14.77 -7.25 30.03
N ALA A 678 14.12 -6.15 29.66
CA ALA A 678 12.66 -6.04 29.68
C ALA A 678 12.00 -7.03 28.70
N LEU A 679 12.53 -7.16 27.47
CA LEU A 679 12.04 -8.12 26.48
C LEU A 679 12.08 -9.54 27.03
N MET A 680 13.23 -9.94 27.59
CA MET A 680 13.41 -11.30 28.09
C MET A 680 12.54 -11.56 29.32
N THR A 681 12.42 -10.59 30.22
CA THR A 681 11.48 -10.65 31.36
C THR A 681 10.05 -10.86 30.90
N VAL A 682 9.59 -10.10 29.89
CA VAL A 682 8.24 -10.23 29.32
C VAL A 682 8.01 -11.63 28.74
N PHE A 683 8.98 -12.21 28.03
CA PHE A 683 8.85 -13.57 27.51
C PHE A 683 8.85 -14.63 28.61
N GLU A 684 9.80 -14.55 29.54
CA GLU A 684 10.02 -15.57 30.58
C GLU A 684 8.92 -15.58 31.66
N GLN A 685 8.41 -14.41 32.04
CA GLN A 685 7.50 -14.25 33.18
C GLN A 685 6.04 -14.02 32.79
N HIS A 686 5.78 -13.61 31.54
CA HIS A 686 4.42 -13.29 31.09
C HIS A 686 3.99 -14.10 29.88
N ILE A 687 4.60 -13.90 28.70
CA ILE A 687 4.10 -14.46 27.45
C ILE A 687 4.10 -16.00 27.48
N LEU A 688 5.22 -16.64 27.81
CA LEU A 688 5.29 -18.11 27.82
C LEU A 688 4.42 -18.72 28.93
N PRO A 689 4.49 -18.28 30.20
CA PRO A 689 3.61 -18.82 31.22
C PRO A 689 2.12 -18.66 30.89
N GLU A 690 1.71 -17.49 30.38
CA GLU A 690 0.30 -17.21 30.08
C GLU A 690 -0.23 -18.05 28.90
N PHE A 691 0.56 -18.18 27.83
CA PHE A 691 0.17 -19.00 26.67
C PHE A 691 0.05 -20.49 27.04
N HIS A 692 0.94 -21.02 27.88
CA HIS A 692 0.98 -22.45 28.20
C HIS A 692 0.19 -22.85 29.48
N ALA A 693 -0.55 -21.94 30.12
CA ALA A 693 -1.23 -22.20 31.39
C ALA A 693 -2.55 -23.01 31.29
N GLY A 694 -3.16 -23.10 30.11
CA GLY A 694 -4.45 -23.79 29.91
C GLY A 694 -4.31 -25.31 29.76
N ASP A 695 -5.45 -26.01 29.67
CA ASP A 695 -5.48 -27.46 29.36
C ASP A 695 -4.73 -27.80 28.07
N THR A 696 -4.78 -26.87 27.11
CA THR A 696 -3.93 -26.86 25.92
C THR A 696 -3.35 -25.45 25.74
N PRO A 697 -2.18 -25.29 25.11
CA PRO A 697 -1.61 -23.97 24.88
C PRO A 697 -2.56 -23.03 24.10
N GLY A 698 -2.61 -21.78 24.55
CA GLY A 698 -3.50 -20.74 24.04
C GLY A 698 -4.94 -20.77 24.57
N THR A 699 -5.32 -21.72 25.44
CA THR A 699 -6.70 -21.83 25.97
C THR A 699 -6.86 -21.34 27.41
N GLY A 700 -5.79 -20.89 28.06
CA GLY A 700 -5.86 -20.32 29.40
C GLY A 700 -6.73 -19.06 29.45
N GLU A 701 -7.49 -18.87 30.52
CA GLU A 701 -8.42 -17.75 30.69
C GLU A 701 -7.74 -16.38 30.49
N ALA A 702 -6.57 -16.18 31.08
CA ALA A 702 -5.80 -14.95 30.95
C ALA A 702 -5.44 -14.64 29.47
N TRP A 703 -4.96 -15.66 28.74
CA TRP A 703 -4.61 -15.52 27.32
C TRP A 703 -5.84 -15.21 26.46
N VAL A 704 -6.96 -15.93 26.69
CA VAL A 704 -8.23 -15.70 25.98
C VAL A 704 -8.76 -14.30 26.24
N ASN A 705 -8.71 -13.83 27.49
CA ASN A 705 -9.11 -12.47 27.83
C ASN A 705 -8.23 -11.44 27.12
N ARG A 706 -6.91 -11.66 27.03
CA ARG A 706 -5.99 -10.78 26.29
C ARG A 706 -6.26 -10.79 24.78
N MET A 707 -6.56 -11.95 24.19
CA MET A 707 -6.98 -12.06 22.78
C MET A 707 -8.25 -11.24 22.52
N ARG A 708 -9.25 -11.36 23.40
CA ARG A 708 -10.49 -10.57 23.31
C ARG A 708 -10.22 -9.08 23.49
N SER A 709 -9.43 -8.67 24.48
CA SER A 709 -9.08 -7.26 24.67
C SER A 709 -8.36 -6.68 23.46
N SER A 710 -7.38 -7.40 22.90
CA SER A 710 -6.71 -7.02 21.65
C SER A 710 -7.72 -6.80 20.51
N MET A 711 -8.63 -7.75 20.30
CA MET A 711 -9.66 -7.66 19.29
C MET A 711 -10.71 -6.58 19.56
N SER A 712 -11.02 -6.28 20.81
CA SER A 712 -12.07 -5.31 21.17
C SER A 712 -11.57 -3.87 21.15
N THR A 713 -10.37 -3.60 21.67
CA THR A 713 -9.94 -2.21 21.92
C THR A 713 -9.11 -1.61 20.78
N LEU A 714 -8.38 -2.44 20.03
CA LEU A 714 -7.44 -1.96 19.02
C LEU A 714 -8.05 -1.72 17.63
N PRO A 715 -8.91 -2.58 17.05
CA PRO A 715 -9.42 -2.36 15.70
C PRO A 715 -10.18 -1.06 15.46
N PRO A 716 -11.10 -0.60 16.34
CA PRO A 716 -11.77 0.68 16.15
C PRO A 716 -10.78 1.85 16.16
N ARG A 717 -9.77 1.75 17.02
CA ARG A 717 -8.73 2.76 17.16
C ARG A 717 -7.77 2.80 15.98
N PHE A 718 -7.44 1.66 15.37
CA PHE A 718 -6.41 1.56 14.33
C PHE A 718 -6.96 1.09 12.98
N SER A 719 -8.26 1.23 12.75
CA SER A 719 -8.84 1.11 11.41
C SER A 719 -8.51 2.34 10.57
N SER A 720 -8.24 2.14 9.29
CA SER A 720 -8.12 3.23 8.33
C SER A 720 -9.46 3.95 8.16
N ARG A 721 -10.61 3.30 8.40
CA ARG A 721 -11.94 3.93 8.43
C ARG A 721 -11.95 5.12 9.40
N ARG A 722 -11.49 4.91 10.63
CA ARG A 722 -11.30 5.99 11.62
C ARG A 722 -10.30 7.03 11.13
N MET A 723 -9.14 6.59 10.63
CA MET A 723 -8.09 7.49 10.14
C MET A 723 -8.58 8.43 9.01
N VAL A 724 -9.26 7.90 8.00
CA VAL A 724 -9.75 8.71 6.86
C VAL A 724 -10.94 9.57 7.29
N ALA A 725 -11.80 9.10 8.19
CA ALA A 725 -12.83 9.93 8.81
C ALA A 725 -12.22 11.12 9.59
N ASP A 726 -11.14 10.88 10.34
CA ASP A 726 -10.37 11.93 11.02
C ASP A 726 -9.81 12.95 10.02
N TYR A 727 -9.21 12.52 8.91
CA TYR A 727 -8.76 13.44 7.85
C TYR A 727 -9.90 14.27 7.28
N ALA A 728 -11.03 13.60 6.97
CA ALA A 728 -12.20 14.25 6.42
C ALA A 728 -12.77 15.31 7.36
N GLN A 729 -12.88 15.01 8.64
CA GLN A 729 -13.46 15.90 9.65
C GLN A 729 -12.50 17.00 10.10
N LYS A 730 -11.23 16.68 10.36
CA LYS A 730 -10.26 17.62 10.95
C LYS A 730 -9.61 18.53 9.90
N TYR A 731 -9.47 18.07 8.67
CA TYR A 731 -8.72 18.78 7.63
C TYR A 731 -9.56 19.06 6.40
N TYR A 732 -10.02 18.02 5.68
CA TYR A 732 -10.63 18.24 4.36
C TYR A 732 -11.90 19.07 4.44
N ALA A 733 -12.71 18.92 5.49
CA ALA A 733 -13.91 19.73 5.67
C ALA A 733 -13.62 21.22 5.89
N HIS A 734 -12.40 21.61 6.27
CA HIS A 734 -12.03 22.98 6.65
C HIS A 734 -11.15 23.70 5.63
N LEU A 735 -10.43 22.96 4.79
CA LEU A 735 -9.59 23.48 3.71
C LEU A 735 -10.43 23.88 2.48
N GLY A 736 -9.88 24.76 1.64
CA GLY A 736 -10.50 25.13 0.35
C GLY A 736 -11.79 25.97 0.43
N ARG A 737 -12.14 26.51 1.61
CA ARG A 737 -13.37 27.30 1.84
C ARG A 737 -13.31 28.76 1.37
N GLY A 738 -12.16 29.22 0.87
CA GLY A 738 -11.90 30.62 0.51
C GLY A 738 -12.09 30.99 -0.97
N ARG A 739 -12.66 30.10 -1.79
CA ARG A 739 -12.95 30.36 -3.21
C ARG A 739 -14.29 31.07 -3.43
#